data_AF-A0A2G1XBK7-F1
#
_entry.id   AF-A0A2G1XBK7-F1
#
_cell.length_a   1.000
_cell.length_b   1.000
_cell.length_c   1.000
_cell.angle_alpha   90.00
_cell.angle_beta   90.00
_cell.angle_gamma   90.00
#
_symmetry.space_group_name_H-M   'P 1'
#
loop_
_entity.id
_entity.type
_entity.pdbx_description
1 polymer ?
#
loop_
_entity_poly.entity_id
_entity_poly.type
_entity_poly.pdbx_seq_one_letter_code
_entity_poly.pdbx_strand_id
1 'polypeptide(L)'
;MRRRAQSVLALASLLLGGLAAAPAAQARPGPAAPPAGADALTAWTAQVTTEQVPLLLEAGVDGRELGERPAAGRPARVEVQLTGAQAEGLRAKGVDLVEKRLPQRTRERLKAAGDGVFRPYGGKNGLSQEIADTGRAHPRLTKVVSIGKTVRGQDILAVKVSKDARTTRDGARPAVLYMSNQHAREWITPEMTRRLLHHYLDRYGKDERITRIVDRTELWFVLSANPDGYDYTFQSPATRLWRKNLRDNDGDGKIAPGDGVDLNRNFPYKWGYDNEGSSPRPASETYRGPAPASEPETRALDAFQKQHDFTYAVNYHSAAELLLYGVGWQVATPTPDDVLYKALAGTPGNSAIPGYRPQLSSELYTTNGEADGHAANVNGTMMFTPEMSTCETASAVDPADRWDPSDCPSIFTFPDDEKLIQGEFAKNVPFALAVAETAGHPDRPSSPVGVDAPDFTPHAFATSYARGKDQTVAVTARKSLGDKRLNYRVDGGRTHSAPLAAWGGGDRYGGDDNLRFDQYRATVEGARPGSTVSVWFTGRTREGGRTASRPFTYKVAEQPRADTLVIADEGGGTPARQADDYVRALAADGREAVVWDVARQGAPPALGVLSHFDTAVWYSGTASPDGATLLAVRDFVNEGGKLVAAGVRAGGSSRVGDADTDDFAQYYLGAGSRTSYAAPSRFTGAGELTGTTAALGTPVAGAYTPVSDLLPPETFPRFRSAAAGEYTPAARTASPQSVTLREEGGGRRLAAAVTTRDTALLGFGLEHVPDARQRAVLIGAALRAIGG
;
A
#
# COMPACT_ATOMS: atom_id res chain seq x y z
N MET A 1 6.29 53.12 47.13
CA MET A 1 5.14 53.86 47.71
C MET A 1 3.87 53.42 46.96
N ARG A 2 2.95 52.68 47.59
CA ARG A 2 1.54 53.10 47.93
C ARG A 2 0.85 53.89 46.81
N ARG A 3 -0.39 53.67 46.33
CA ARG A 3 -1.62 52.93 46.72
C ARG A 3 -2.60 53.04 45.50
N ARG A 4 -3.32 51.98 45.11
CA ARG A 4 -4.80 51.74 45.19
C ARG A 4 -5.79 52.68 44.42
N ALA A 5 -6.73 51.99 43.73
CA ALA A 5 -8.19 52.21 43.60
C ALA A 5 -8.71 53.33 42.66
N GLN A 6 -9.88 53.31 42.02
CA GLN A 6 -10.93 52.33 41.63
C GLN A 6 -11.90 53.12 40.69
N SER A 7 -12.38 52.46 39.64
CA SER A 7 -13.73 52.45 39.03
C SER A 7 -14.65 53.71 38.97
N VAL A 8 -15.30 53.94 37.80
CA VAL A 8 -16.79 53.89 37.56
C VAL A 8 -17.33 54.84 36.45
N LEU A 9 -18.04 54.21 35.48
CA LEU A 9 -19.19 54.57 34.61
C LEU A 9 -19.27 55.80 33.64
N ALA A 10 -19.46 55.44 32.36
CA ALA A 10 -20.60 55.71 31.44
C ALA A 10 -21.08 57.13 31.11
N LEU A 11 -21.15 57.47 29.80
CA LEU A 11 -22.43 57.58 29.04
C LEU A 11 -22.21 57.91 27.56
N ALA A 12 -23.16 57.43 26.75
CA ALA A 12 -23.26 57.43 25.30
C ALA A 12 -23.45 58.80 24.63
N SER A 13 -23.08 58.90 23.34
CA SER A 13 -24.03 59.09 22.20
C SER A 13 -23.52 60.03 21.08
N LEU A 14 -23.49 59.50 19.84
CA LEU A 14 -23.94 60.11 18.55
C LEU A 14 -23.19 61.38 18.04
N LEU A 15 -22.93 61.66 16.76
CA LEU A 15 -23.25 61.12 15.43
C LEU A 15 -22.58 62.08 14.41
N LEU A 16 -22.07 61.59 13.27
CA LEU A 16 -22.35 62.07 11.88
C LEU A 16 -21.20 61.83 10.87
N GLY A 17 -21.60 61.30 9.71
CA GLY A 17 -20.90 61.34 8.42
C GLY A 17 -20.65 59.93 7.87
N GLY A 18 -21.20 59.46 6.76
CA GLY A 18 -22.06 60.03 5.72
C GLY A 18 -22.17 58.96 4.62
N LEU A 19 -23.38 58.78 4.07
CA LEU A 19 -23.76 57.70 3.16
C LEU A 19 -23.20 57.84 1.73
N ALA A 20 -22.93 56.69 1.08
CA ALA A 20 -23.31 56.45 -0.31
C ALA A 20 -23.73 54.97 -0.49
N ALA A 21 -24.82 54.78 -1.23
CA ALA A 21 -25.70 53.62 -1.21
C ALA A 21 -25.19 52.38 -2.00
N ALA A 22 -25.51 51.18 -1.49
CA ALA A 22 -25.54 49.92 -2.22
C ALA A 22 -26.97 49.32 -2.12
N PRO A 23 -27.46 48.59 -3.15
CA PRO A 23 -28.84 48.15 -3.20
C PRO A 23 -29.14 47.08 -2.16
N ALA A 24 -30.32 47.19 -1.52
CA ALA A 24 -30.82 46.21 -0.58
C ALA A 24 -31.10 44.87 -1.28
N ALA A 25 -30.25 43.87 -1.04
CA ALA A 25 -30.63 42.48 -1.20
C ALA A 25 -31.23 42.01 0.13
N GLN A 26 -32.52 41.67 0.10
CA GLN A 26 -33.24 41.09 1.23
C GLN A 26 -32.49 39.85 1.72
N ALA A 27 -32.00 39.89 2.95
CA ALA A 27 -31.43 38.74 3.62
C ALA A 27 -32.52 37.65 3.72
N ARG A 28 -32.35 36.57 2.96
CA ARG A 28 -33.05 35.30 3.26
C ARG A 28 -32.63 34.88 4.68
N PRO A 29 -33.55 34.34 5.50
CA PRO A 29 -33.16 33.75 6.77
C PRO A 29 -32.10 32.70 6.46
N GLY A 30 -30.91 32.85 7.05
CA GLY A 30 -29.88 31.81 6.98
C GLY A 30 -30.47 30.49 7.50
N PRO A 31 -30.03 29.34 6.97
CA PRO A 31 -30.47 28.06 7.49
C PRO A 31 -30.17 28.04 8.99
N ALA A 32 -31.16 27.63 9.78
CA ALA A 32 -31.01 27.47 11.22
C ALA A 32 -29.76 26.63 11.52
N ALA A 33 -29.03 27.00 12.58
CA ALA A 33 -27.89 26.22 13.05
C ALA A 33 -28.28 24.73 13.14
N PRO A 34 -27.48 23.80 12.60
CA PRO A 34 -27.79 22.39 12.66
C PRO A 34 -27.96 21.96 14.13
N PRO A 35 -28.90 21.05 14.44
CA PRO A 35 -29.04 20.53 15.79
C PRO A 35 -27.72 19.88 16.22
N ALA A 36 -27.39 19.99 17.52
CA ALA A 36 -26.22 19.35 18.10
C ALA A 36 -26.20 17.86 17.74
N GLY A 37 -25.22 17.44 16.93
CA GLY A 37 -25.12 16.08 16.39
C GLY A 37 -25.14 15.96 14.86
N ALA A 38 -25.35 17.05 14.10
CA ALA A 38 -25.40 17.01 12.63
C ALA A 38 -24.04 16.75 11.94
N ASP A 39 -22.92 16.90 12.67
CA ASP A 39 -21.56 16.83 12.12
C ASP A 39 -20.70 15.73 12.80
N ALA A 40 -21.33 14.71 13.40
CA ALA A 40 -20.60 13.59 13.98
C ALA A 40 -20.18 12.59 12.89
N LEU A 41 -19.01 11.97 13.06
CA LEU A 41 -18.60 10.81 12.26
C LEU A 41 -19.45 9.59 12.65
N THR A 42 -20.20 9.04 11.71
CA THR A 42 -21.00 7.82 11.88
C THR A 42 -20.61 6.77 10.85
N ALA A 43 -20.96 5.51 11.11
CA ALA A 43 -20.72 4.41 10.17
C ALA A 43 -21.83 4.35 9.12
N TRP A 44 -21.44 4.18 7.86
CA TRP A 44 -22.35 4.03 6.71
C TRP A 44 -21.95 2.80 5.92
N THR A 45 -22.93 2.04 5.44
CA THR A 45 -22.71 1.06 4.38
C THR A 45 -22.80 1.77 3.04
N ALA A 46 -21.81 1.58 2.18
CA ALA A 46 -21.84 2.01 0.78
C ALA A 46 -21.82 0.80 -0.16
N GLN A 47 -22.49 0.90 -1.31
CA GLN A 47 -22.24 0.01 -2.45
C GLN A 47 -21.38 0.78 -3.45
N VAL A 48 -20.16 0.30 -3.65
CA VAL A 48 -19.11 1.07 -4.34
C VAL A 48 -18.62 0.27 -5.53
N THR A 49 -18.65 0.88 -6.72
CA THR A 49 -17.95 0.34 -7.89
C THR A 49 -16.51 0.84 -7.93
N THR A 50 -15.65 0.18 -8.71
CA THR A 50 -14.25 0.60 -8.90
C THR A 50 -14.16 2.06 -9.37
N GLU A 51 -15.09 2.51 -10.22
CA GLU A 51 -15.16 3.89 -10.73
C GLU A 51 -15.62 4.91 -9.69
N GLN A 52 -16.27 4.48 -8.61
CA GLN A 52 -16.75 5.35 -7.53
C GLN A 52 -15.74 5.48 -6.38
N VAL A 53 -14.69 4.66 -6.34
CA VAL A 53 -13.61 4.74 -5.33
C VAL A 53 -12.98 6.13 -5.27
N PRO A 54 -12.64 6.81 -6.39
CA PRO A 54 -12.12 8.17 -6.35
C PRO A 54 -13.06 9.19 -5.70
N LEU A 55 -14.38 8.99 -5.78
CA LEU A 55 -15.37 9.89 -5.16
C LEU A 55 -15.31 9.80 -3.63
N LEU A 56 -15.13 8.59 -3.09
CA LEU A 56 -14.96 8.35 -1.65
C LEU A 56 -13.68 9.03 -1.14
N LEU A 57 -12.57 8.84 -1.85
CA LEU A 57 -11.30 9.50 -1.55
C LEU A 57 -11.43 11.03 -1.58
N GLU A 58 -12.16 11.57 -2.57
CA GLU A 58 -12.43 13.00 -2.68
C GLU A 58 -13.23 13.54 -1.48
N ALA A 59 -14.20 12.76 -1.00
CA ALA A 59 -15.02 13.06 0.18
C ALA A 59 -14.25 12.89 1.50
N GLY A 60 -12.98 12.46 1.45
CA GLY A 60 -12.14 12.29 2.62
C GLY A 60 -12.28 10.92 3.31
N VAL A 61 -13.06 10.01 2.73
CA VAL A 61 -13.12 8.61 3.19
C VAL A 61 -11.78 7.96 2.93
N ASP A 62 -11.29 7.17 3.88
CA ASP A 62 -10.28 6.17 3.56
C ASP A 62 -10.95 5.10 2.68
N GLY A 63 -10.92 5.30 1.36
CA GLY A 63 -11.71 4.54 0.39
C GLY A 63 -11.38 3.04 0.34
N ARG A 64 -10.48 2.56 1.21
CA ARG A 64 -9.94 1.22 1.14
C ARG A 64 -9.70 0.52 2.48
N GLU A 65 -10.17 1.02 3.62
CA GLU A 65 -10.18 0.27 4.93
C GLU A 65 -11.14 -0.93 4.97
N LEU A 66 -11.30 -1.58 3.83
CA LEU A 66 -12.43 -2.43 3.51
C LEU A 66 -11.85 -3.77 3.08
N GLY A 67 -12.17 -4.80 3.85
CA GLY A 67 -11.71 -6.16 3.56
C GLY A 67 -12.09 -6.63 2.15
N GLU A 68 -13.26 -6.25 1.64
CA GLU A 68 -13.67 -6.53 0.25
C GLU A 68 -13.53 -5.30 -0.67
N ARG A 69 -12.79 -5.46 -1.77
CA ARG A 69 -12.68 -4.45 -2.82
C ARG A 69 -13.72 -4.68 -3.93
N PRO A 70 -14.20 -3.60 -4.58
CA PRO A 70 -15.01 -3.72 -5.79
C PRO A 70 -14.22 -4.42 -6.90
N ALA A 71 -14.77 -5.50 -7.46
CA ALA A 71 -14.23 -6.15 -8.65
C ALA A 71 -14.96 -5.65 -9.90
N ALA A 72 -14.32 -5.72 -11.07
CA ALA A 72 -14.90 -5.27 -12.33
C ALA A 72 -16.34 -5.81 -12.54
N GLY A 73 -17.32 -4.91 -12.55
CA GLY A 73 -18.74 -5.23 -12.75
C GLY A 73 -19.53 -5.72 -11.53
N ARG A 74 -18.93 -5.76 -10.32
CA ARG A 74 -19.64 -6.09 -9.07
C ARG A 74 -19.33 -5.02 -8.00
N PRO A 75 -20.33 -4.22 -7.59
CA PRO A 75 -20.17 -3.32 -6.45
C PRO A 75 -19.72 -4.10 -5.20
N ALA A 76 -18.79 -3.54 -4.43
CA ALA A 76 -18.48 -4.05 -3.10
C ALA A 76 -19.29 -3.29 -2.06
N ARG A 77 -19.79 -4.04 -1.08
CA ARG A 77 -20.43 -3.47 0.09
C ARG A 77 -19.36 -3.11 1.10
N VAL A 78 -19.29 -1.85 1.48
CA VAL A 78 -18.19 -1.32 2.27
C VAL A 78 -18.68 -0.46 3.44
N GLU A 79 -18.03 -0.52 4.60
CA GLU A 79 -18.33 0.37 5.72
C GLU A 79 -17.40 1.60 5.73
N VAL A 80 -17.98 2.79 5.62
CA VAL A 80 -17.23 4.06 5.60
C VAL A 80 -17.63 4.93 6.79
N GLN A 81 -16.69 5.72 7.32
CA GLN A 81 -16.97 6.69 8.39
C GLN A 81 -17.10 8.09 7.79
N LEU A 82 -18.29 8.67 7.93
CA LEU A 82 -18.68 9.91 7.27
C LEU A 82 -19.51 10.80 8.19
N THR A 83 -19.36 12.11 8.02
CA THR A 83 -20.35 13.09 8.48
C THR A 83 -21.61 13.02 7.62
N GLY A 84 -22.74 13.54 8.13
CA GLY A 84 -23.98 13.64 7.37
C GLY A 84 -23.79 14.42 6.06
N ALA A 85 -23.03 15.52 6.09
CA ALA A 85 -22.76 16.36 4.92
C ALA A 85 -21.92 15.63 3.85
N GLN A 86 -20.88 14.88 4.25
CA GLN A 86 -20.10 14.09 3.30
C GLN A 86 -20.94 12.98 2.66
N ALA A 87 -21.78 12.29 3.45
CA ALA A 87 -22.67 11.24 2.94
C ALA A 87 -23.70 11.79 1.94
N GLU A 88 -24.29 12.95 2.23
CA GLU A 88 -25.18 13.65 1.29
C GLU A 88 -24.46 14.06 -0.01
N GLY A 89 -23.24 14.58 0.10
CA GLY A 89 -22.41 14.92 -1.05
C GLY A 89 -22.09 13.71 -1.94
N LEU A 90 -21.79 12.55 -1.34
CA LEU A 90 -21.53 11.30 -2.06
C LEU A 90 -22.79 10.73 -2.71
N ARG A 91 -23.94 10.77 -2.04
CA ARG A 91 -25.23 10.38 -2.61
C ARG A 91 -25.61 11.24 -3.82
N ALA A 92 -25.36 12.56 -3.75
CA ALA A 92 -25.56 13.47 -4.87
C ALA A 92 -24.68 13.12 -6.09
N LYS A 93 -23.52 12.48 -5.86
CA LYS A 93 -22.61 11.94 -6.89
C LYS A 93 -22.91 10.48 -7.27
N GLY A 94 -24.04 9.92 -6.82
CA GLY A 94 -24.52 8.60 -7.22
C GLY A 94 -23.98 7.41 -6.41
N VAL A 95 -23.32 7.64 -5.27
CA VAL A 95 -22.90 6.55 -4.37
C VAL A 95 -24.08 6.12 -3.50
N ASP A 96 -24.46 4.84 -3.57
CA ASP A 96 -25.52 4.28 -2.72
C ASP A 96 -24.97 4.10 -1.30
N LEU A 97 -25.52 4.87 -0.35
CA LEU A 97 -25.09 4.95 1.03
C LEU A 97 -26.28 4.78 1.96
N VAL A 98 -26.12 3.97 3.01
CA VAL A 98 -27.11 3.74 4.06
C VAL A 98 -26.42 3.87 5.42
N GLU A 99 -26.92 4.76 6.27
CA GLU A 99 -26.37 4.94 7.62
C GLU A 99 -26.62 3.70 8.48
N LYS A 100 -25.58 3.21 9.17
CA LYS A 100 -25.68 2.08 10.09
C LYS A 100 -26.24 2.59 11.42
N ARG A 101 -27.57 2.69 11.53
CA ARG A 101 -28.26 3.10 12.76
C ARG A 101 -28.79 1.91 13.53
N LEU A 102 -28.33 1.76 14.76
CA LEU A 102 -28.89 0.79 15.68
C LEU A 102 -30.11 1.35 16.42
N PRO A 103 -31.18 0.53 16.62
CA PRO A 103 -32.28 0.90 17.49
C PRO A 103 -31.79 1.29 18.89
N GLN A 104 -32.45 2.26 19.51
CA GLN A 104 -32.08 2.71 20.86
C GLN A 104 -32.02 1.56 21.88
N ARG A 105 -33.00 0.65 21.82
CA ARG A 105 -33.03 -0.54 22.69
C ARG A 105 -31.79 -1.42 22.52
N THR A 106 -31.32 -1.63 21.29
CA THR A 106 -30.09 -2.37 21.02
C THR A 106 -28.89 -1.65 21.61
N ARG A 107 -28.75 -0.33 21.40
CA ARG A 107 -27.64 0.44 21.97
C ARG A 107 -27.60 0.38 23.49
N GLU A 108 -28.75 0.49 24.15
CA GLU A 108 -28.87 0.37 25.61
C GLU A 108 -28.51 -1.04 26.09
N ARG A 109 -28.96 -2.08 25.37
CA ARG A 109 -28.61 -3.49 25.64
C ARG A 109 -27.12 -3.73 25.54
N LEU A 110 -26.47 -3.29 24.45
CA LEU A 110 -25.02 -3.45 24.25
C LEU A 110 -24.22 -2.71 25.32
N LYS A 111 -24.63 -1.48 25.66
CA LYS A 111 -24.00 -0.73 26.76
C LYS A 111 -24.13 -1.43 28.10
N ALA A 112 -25.29 -2.01 28.39
CA ALA A 112 -25.52 -2.76 29.63
C ALA A 112 -24.81 -4.12 29.64
N ALA A 113 -24.54 -4.69 28.46
CA ALA A 113 -23.82 -5.94 28.30
C ALA A 113 -22.29 -5.79 28.38
N GLY A 114 -21.74 -4.57 28.23
CA GLY A 114 -20.30 -4.34 28.32
C GLY A 114 -19.71 -4.71 29.68
N ASP A 115 -18.62 -5.47 29.68
CA ASP A 115 -17.91 -5.87 30.90
C ASP A 115 -17.00 -4.75 31.45
N GLY A 116 -16.86 -3.63 30.74
CA GLY A 116 -16.05 -2.49 31.15
C GLY A 116 -14.54 -2.75 31.03
N VAL A 117 -14.14 -3.58 30.06
CA VAL A 117 -12.74 -3.95 29.81
C VAL A 117 -12.00 -2.77 29.21
N PHE A 118 -12.61 -2.10 28.22
CA PHE A 118 -12.01 -0.92 27.58
C PHE A 118 -12.03 0.30 28.50
N ARG A 119 -10.87 0.91 28.70
CA ARG A 119 -10.66 2.03 29.63
C ARG A 119 -9.90 3.16 28.94
N PRO A 120 -10.15 4.43 29.31
CA PRO A 120 -9.37 5.54 28.80
C PRO A 120 -7.88 5.38 29.14
N TYR A 121 -7.02 6.07 28.38
CA TYR A 121 -5.60 6.15 28.67
C TYR A 121 -5.35 7.00 29.92
N GLY A 122 -5.90 8.21 29.93
CA GLY A 122 -5.80 9.16 31.02
C GLY A 122 -6.78 8.91 32.16
N GLY A 123 -6.62 9.66 33.24
CA GLY A 123 -7.55 9.68 34.38
C GLY A 123 -7.38 8.53 35.38
N LYS A 124 -8.26 8.53 36.39
CA LYS A 124 -8.24 7.54 37.47
C LYS A 124 -8.58 6.16 36.91
N ASN A 125 -7.75 5.16 37.20
CA ASN A 125 -7.86 3.78 36.72
C ASN A 125 -7.66 3.61 35.20
N GLY A 126 -7.15 4.64 34.51
CA GLY A 126 -6.79 4.56 33.09
C GLY A 126 -5.48 3.80 32.85
N LEU A 127 -5.16 3.56 31.57
CA LEU A 127 -3.99 2.77 31.16
C LEU A 127 -2.67 3.39 31.61
N SER A 128 -2.54 4.72 31.62
CA SER A 128 -1.33 5.42 32.07
C SER A 128 -1.01 5.17 33.55
N GLN A 129 -2.04 5.13 34.40
CA GLN A 129 -1.89 4.80 35.82
C GLN A 129 -1.51 3.34 36.00
N GLU A 130 -2.13 2.42 35.26
CA GLU A 130 -1.77 0.99 35.29
C GLU A 130 -0.32 0.75 34.84
N ILE A 131 0.15 1.45 33.81
CA ILE A 131 1.55 1.40 33.36
C ILE A 131 2.48 1.82 34.52
N ALA A 132 2.18 2.94 35.18
CA ALA A 132 2.99 3.42 36.30
C ALA A 132 3.01 2.44 37.48
N ASP A 133 1.85 1.87 37.82
CA ASP A 133 1.72 0.93 38.92
C ASP A 133 2.40 -0.41 38.61
N THR A 134 2.29 -0.91 37.37
CA THR A 134 3.02 -2.09 36.88
C THR A 134 4.54 -1.87 36.96
N GLY A 135 4.99 -0.67 36.60
CA GLY A 135 6.37 -0.22 36.76
C GLY A 135 6.88 -0.30 38.21
N ARG A 136 6.03 0.06 39.19
CA ARG A 136 6.36 0.02 40.62
C ARG A 136 6.30 -1.38 41.21
N ALA A 137 5.37 -2.21 40.75
CA ALA A 137 5.20 -3.58 41.22
C ALA A 137 6.31 -4.53 40.76
N HIS A 138 6.89 -4.30 39.58
CA HIS A 138 7.91 -5.18 38.97
C HIS A 138 9.25 -4.50 38.70
N PRO A 139 9.88 -3.78 39.65
CA PRO A 139 10.99 -2.85 39.38
C PRO A 139 12.28 -3.50 38.87
N ARG A 140 12.44 -4.83 39.04
CA ARG A 140 13.56 -5.59 38.47
C ARG A 140 13.35 -5.98 37.02
N LEU A 141 12.09 -6.10 36.59
CA LEU A 141 11.72 -6.53 35.25
C LEU A 141 11.22 -5.39 34.38
N THR A 142 10.84 -4.26 34.97
CA THR A 142 10.23 -3.15 34.23
C THR A 142 10.95 -1.82 34.36
N LYS A 143 10.97 -1.07 33.25
CA LYS A 143 11.35 0.34 33.19
C LYS A 143 10.27 1.09 32.40
N VAL A 144 9.66 2.09 33.02
CA VAL A 144 8.65 2.94 32.40
C VAL A 144 9.30 4.26 31.99
N VAL A 145 9.05 4.71 30.77
CA VAL A 145 9.55 5.98 30.23
C VAL A 145 8.43 6.70 29.47
N SER A 146 8.50 8.03 29.42
CA SER A 146 7.78 8.79 28.40
C SER A 146 8.68 8.88 27.17
N ILE A 147 8.16 8.50 26.00
CA ILE A 147 8.90 8.59 24.72
C ILE A 147 8.71 9.95 24.03
N GLY A 148 7.80 10.77 24.55
CA GLY A 148 7.43 12.06 24.00
C GLY A 148 6.08 12.50 24.52
N LYS A 149 5.62 13.66 24.04
CA LYS A 149 4.32 14.21 24.38
C LYS A 149 3.44 14.33 23.15
N THR A 150 2.13 14.16 23.33
CA THR A 150 1.11 14.39 22.31
C THR A 150 0.93 15.88 22.03
N VAL A 151 0.13 16.22 21.02
CA VAL A 151 -0.23 17.60 20.68
C VAL A 151 -0.90 18.35 21.85
N ARG A 152 -1.62 17.65 22.75
CA ARG A 152 -2.19 18.24 23.98
C ARG A 152 -1.30 18.07 25.23
N GLY A 153 -0.09 17.53 25.08
CA GLY A 153 0.91 17.46 26.15
C GLY A 153 0.85 16.22 27.04
N GLN A 154 -0.03 15.25 26.73
CA GLN A 154 -0.08 13.96 27.41
C GLN A 154 1.19 13.16 27.12
N ASP A 155 1.73 12.47 28.12
CA ASP A 155 2.89 11.60 27.91
C ASP A 155 2.49 10.37 27.09
N ILE A 156 3.33 10.01 26.12
CA ILE A 156 3.26 8.72 25.42
C ILE A 156 4.17 7.77 26.19
N LEU A 157 3.59 6.91 27.01
CA LEU A 157 4.35 6.00 27.87
C LEU A 157 4.73 4.70 27.16
N ALA A 158 5.97 4.27 27.38
CA ALA A 158 6.47 2.95 27.02
C ALA A 158 6.93 2.16 28.26
N VAL A 159 6.74 0.84 28.23
CA VAL A 159 7.24 -0.09 29.26
C VAL A 159 8.23 -1.05 28.64
N LYS A 160 9.48 -1.03 29.11
CA LYS A 160 10.46 -2.09 28.88
C LYS A 160 10.19 -3.24 29.82
N VAL A 161 10.12 -4.46 29.31
CA VAL A 161 10.17 -5.73 30.04
C VAL A 161 11.45 -6.45 29.66
N SER A 162 12.33 -6.64 30.64
CA SER A 162 13.61 -7.32 30.46
C SER A 162 14.19 -7.68 31.82
N LYS A 163 15.03 -8.72 31.90
CA LYS A 163 15.80 -8.98 33.12
C LYS A 163 16.69 -7.78 33.46
N ASP A 164 16.61 -7.29 34.69
CA ASP A 164 17.38 -6.12 35.15
C ASP A 164 17.09 -4.86 34.31
N ALA A 165 15.82 -4.65 33.95
CA ALA A 165 15.39 -3.63 32.98
C ALA A 165 15.87 -2.20 33.28
N ARG A 166 15.97 -1.82 34.56
CA ARG A 166 16.37 -0.46 34.98
C ARG A 166 17.88 -0.24 35.00
N THR A 167 18.66 -1.30 35.15
CA THR A 167 20.13 -1.23 35.29
C THR A 167 20.85 -1.65 34.01
N THR A 168 20.21 -2.44 33.16
CA THR A 168 20.70 -2.76 31.82
C THR A 168 20.49 -1.58 30.90
N ARG A 169 21.57 -1.07 30.29
CA ARG A 169 21.53 -0.01 29.27
C ARG A 169 20.56 -0.40 28.15
N ASP A 170 19.70 0.52 27.74
CA ASP A 170 18.80 0.28 26.61
C ASP A 170 19.60 0.00 25.32
N GLY A 171 19.11 -0.93 24.51
CA GLY A 171 19.80 -1.42 23.31
C GLY A 171 21.03 -2.30 23.62
N ALA A 172 21.21 -2.77 24.86
CA ALA A 172 22.27 -3.72 25.19
C ALA A 172 21.91 -5.18 24.81
N ARG A 173 20.63 -5.44 24.56
CA ARG A 173 20.10 -6.72 24.08
C ARG A 173 19.21 -6.47 22.86
N PRO A 174 18.99 -7.47 22.00
CA PRO A 174 18.05 -7.34 20.90
C PRO A 174 16.69 -6.86 21.40
N ALA A 175 16.17 -5.80 20.77
CA ALA A 175 14.96 -5.14 21.20
C ALA A 175 13.79 -5.41 20.25
N VAL A 176 12.60 -5.55 20.82
CA VAL A 176 11.34 -5.77 20.11
C VAL A 176 10.34 -4.72 20.57
N LEU A 177 9.65 -4.08 19.62
CA LEU A 177 8.59 -3.13 19.93
C LEU A 177 7.21 -3.76 19.68
N TYR A 178 6.35 -3.77 20.68
CA TYR A 178 4.91 -3.98 20.53
C TYR A 178 4.21 -2.66 20.76
N MET A 179 3.57 -2.13 19.73
CA MET A 179 2.81 -0.88 19.81
C MET A 179 1.41 -1.03 19.25
N SER A 180 0.55 -0.09 19.58
CA SER A 180 -0.86 -0.12 19.22
C SER A 180 -1.47 1.29 19.20
N ASN A 181 -2.69 1.38 18.64
CA ASN A 181 -3.55 2.55 18.74
C ASN A 181 -2.90 3.84 18.22
N GLN A 182 -2.29 3.76 17.03
CA GLN A 182 -2.03 4.95 16.22
C GLN A 182 -3.34 5.59 15.74
N HIS A 183 -4.34 4.76 15.43
CA HIS A 183 -5.72 5.23 15.22
C HIS A 183 -6.55 5.06 16.49
N ALA A 184 -7.21 6.14 16.89
CA ALA A 184 -7.86 6.25 18.19
C ALA A 184 -9.03 5.27 18.42
N ARG A 185 -9.86 5.02 17.39
CA ARG A 185 -11.05 4.15 17.48
C ARG A 185 -10.78 2.66 17.70
N GLU A 186 -9.55 2.21 17.56
CA GLU A 186 -9.14 0.79 17.52
C GLU A 186 -8.94 0.20 18.93
N TRP A 187 -10.01 0.18 19.73
CA TRP A 187 -9.97 -0.11 21.17
C TRP A 187 -9.46 -1.50 21.57
N ILE A 188 -9.50 -2.48 20.67
CA ILE A 188 -8.97 -3.83 20.93
C ILE A 188 -7.43 -3.83 21.01
N THR A 189 -6.76 -2.90 20.34
CA THR A 189 -5.29 -2.92 20.17
C THR A 189 -4.53 -2.52 21.45
N PRO A 190 -4.98 -1.54 22.28
CA PRO A 190 -4.40 -1.35 23.62
C PRO A 190 -4.58 -2.57 24.53
N GLU A 191 -5.72 -3.26 24.48
CA GLU A 191 -5.92 -4.46 25.31
C GLU A 191 -5.03 -5.62 24.86
N MET A 192 -4.79 -5.80 23.55
CA MET A 192 -3.83 -6.77 23.03
C MET A 192 -2.43 -6.54 23.61
N THR A 193 -1.92 -5.32 23.47
CA THR A 193 -0.58 -4.95 23.96
C THR A 193 -0.48 -4.96 25.48
N ARG A 194 -1.52 -4.55 26.20
CA ARG A 194 -1.60 -4.58 27.67
C ARG A 194 -1.59 -6.01 28.21
N ARG A 195 -2.39 -6.89 27.65
CA ARG A 195 -2.44 -8.32 28.04
C ARG A 195 -1.14 -9.02 27.69
N LEU A 196 -0.49 -8.67 26.57
CA LEU A 196 0.82 -9.23 26.22
C LEU A 196 1.91 -8.80 27.22
N LEU A 197 1.94 -7.52 27.62
CA LEU A 197 2.81 -7.02 28.68
C LEU A 197 2.67 -7.86 29.96
N HIS A 198 1.44 -8.01 30.46
CA HIS A 198 1.18 -8.81 31.66
C HIS A 198 1.47 -10.30 31.47
N HIS A 199 1.22 -10.85 30.28
CA HIS A 199 1.53 -12.24 29.97
C HIS A 199 3.02 -12.55 30.13
N TYR A 200 3.91 -11.67 29.68
CA TYR A 200 5.35 -11.82 29.90
C TYR A 200 5.70 -11.75 31.39
N LEU A 201 5.13 -10.79 32.14
CA LEU A 201 5.41 -10.60 33.57
C LEU A 201 4.89 -11.77 34.42
N ASP A 202 3.66 -12.21 34.20
CA ASP A 202 2.98 -13.22 35.00
C ASP A 202 3.55 -14.63 34.80
N ARG A 203 4.12 -14.87 33.61
CA ARG A 203 4.72 -16.15 33.23
C ARG A 203 6.24 -16.18 33.41
N TYR A 204 6.89 -15.05 33.64
CA TYR A 204 8.33 -15.02 33.94
C TYR A 204 8.67 -15.86 35.16
N GLY A 205 9.66 -16.76 35.02
CA GLY A 205 10.05 -17.73 36.04
C GLY A 205 9.13 -18.95 36.17
N LYS A 206 8.02 -19.02 35.40
CA LYS A 206 7.08 -20.15 35.37
C LYS A 206 7.05 -20.86 34.03
N ASP A 207 7.21 -20.10 32.95
CA ASP A 207 7.28 -20.60 31.58
C ASP A 207 8.71 -20.43 31.05
N GLU A 208 9.33 -21.53 30.62
CA GLU A 208 10.74 -21.53 30.20
C GLU A 208 10.95 -20.69 28.92
N ARG A 209 10.01 -20.74 27.98
CA ARG A 209 10.09 -20.01 26.72
C ARG A 209 10.09 -18.51 27.00
N ILE A 210 9.10 -18.03 27.75
CA ILE A 210 8.96 -16.62 28.14
C ILE A 210 10.14 -16.15 28.99
N THR A 211 10.59 -16.97 29.94
CA THR A 211 11.74 -16.64 30.79
C THR A 211 12.99 -16.43 29.95
N ARG A 212 13.27 -17.31 28.97
CA ARG A 212 14.41 -17.15 28.06
C ARG A 212 14.31 -15.89 27.20
N ILE A 213 13.11 -15.54 26.73
CA ILE A 213 12.90 -14.30 25.96
C ILE A 213 13.25 -13.09 26.85
N VAL A 214 12.59 -12.93 28.00
CA VAL A 214 12.78 -11.79 28.92
C VAL A 214 14.23 -11.68 29.42
N ASP A 215 14.91 -12.80 29.61
CA ASP A 215 16.32 -12.82 30.02
C ASP A 215 17.29 -12.33 28.92
N ARG A 216 16.90 -12.45 27.65
CA ARG A 216 17.80 -12.25 26.49
C ARG A 216 17.41 -11.09 25.59
N THR A 217 16.22 -10.51 25.73
CA THR A 217 15.73 -9.41 24.89
C THR A 217 15.28 -8.21 25.71
N GLU A 218 15.08 -7.07 25.04
CA GLU A 218 14.32 -5.94 25.58
C GLU A 218 12.96 -5.89 24.86
N LEU A 219 11.88 -6.18 25.58
CA LEU A 219 10.53 -6.10 25.04
C LEU A 219 9.95 -4.74 25.42
N TRP A 220 9.62 -3.90 24.45
CA TRP A 220 9.06 -2.58 24.69
C TRP A 220 7.59 -2.53 24.31
N PHE A 221 6.75 -1.99 25.18
CA PHE A 221 5.31 -1.91 25.00
C PHE A 221 4.85 -0.45 25.00
N VAL A 222 4.22 -0.01 23.91
CA VAL A 222 3.51 1.27 23.81
C VAL A 222 2.03 0.96 23.66
N LEU A 223 1.26 1.09 24.75
CA LEU A 223 -0.16 0.70 24.77
C LEU A 223 -1.07 1.65 23.98
N SER A 224 -0.63 2.89 23.77
CA SER A 224 -1.31 3.85 22.89
C SER A 224 -0.29 4.82 22.33
N ALA A 225 -0.16 4.81 21.00
CA ALA A 225 0.64 5.76 20.24
C ALA A 225 -0.10 7.10 20.02
N ASN A 226 -1.42 7.12 20.18
CA ASN A 226 -2.27 8.31 20.11
C ASN A 226 -3.13 8.50 21.39
N PRO A 227 -2.52 8.74 22.57
CA PRO A 227 -3.26 8.84 23.83
C PRO A 227 -4.38 9.90 23.82
N ASP A 228 -4.13 11.05 23.20
CA ASP A 228 -5.11 12.15 23.09
C ASP A 228 -6.35 11.69 22.32
N GLY A 229 -6.14 11.14 21.12
CA GLY A 229 -7.22 10.63 20.29
C GLY A 229 -7.97 9.50 20.99
N TYR A 230 -7.26 8.57 21.65
CA TYR A 230 -7.88 7.48 22.39
C TYR A 230 -8.82 8.02 23.48
N ASP A 231 -8.35 8.92 24.35
CA ASP A 231 -9.21 9.50 25.39
C ASP A 231 -10.41 10.26 24.80
N TYR A 232 -10.25 10.91 23.64
CA TYR A 232 -11.34 11.59 22.94
C TYR A 232 -12.47 10.64 22.53
N THR A 233 -12.16 9.39 22.15
CA THR A 233 -13.18 8.40 21.77
C THR A 233 -14.06 7.94 22.94
N PHE A 234 -13.65 8.17 24.20
CA PHE A 234 -14.46 7.87 25.40
C PHE A 234 -15.38 9.03 25.82
N GLN A 235 -15.23 10.22 25.24
CA GLN A 235 -15.97 11.41 25.69
C GLN A 235 -17.46 11.34 25.37
N SER A 236 -17.83 10.79 24.21
CA SER A 236 -19.23 10.64 23.82
C SER A 236 -19.41 9.60 22.72
N PRO A 237 -20.64 9.12 22.47
CA PRO A 237 -20.93 8.28 21.30
C PRO A 237 -20.57 8.94 19.96
N ALA A 238 -20.58 10.28 19.87
CA ALA A 238 -20.25 11.02 18.65
C ALA A 238 -18.76 11.02 18.31
N THR A 239 -17.89 10.76 19.29
CA THR A 239 -16.43 10.75 19.12
C THR A 239 -15.85 9.34 19.08
N ARG A 240 -16.67 8.30 19.31
CA ARG A 240 -16.23 6.90 19.43
C ARG A 240 -15.49 6.37 18.19
N LEU A 241 -15.82 6.87 17.00
CA LEU A 241 -15.22 6.47 15.72
C LEU A 241 -14.10 7.41 15.25
N TRP A 242 -13.62 8.31 16.11
CA TRP A 242 -12.50 9.20 15.77
C TRP A 242 -11.23 8.39 15.46
N ARG A 243 -10.56 8.71 14.35
CA ARG A 243 -9.35 8.01 13.89
C ARG A 243 -8.06 8.75 14.26
N LYS A 244 -7.96 10.02 13.85
CA LYS A 244 -6.71 10.81 13.80
C LYS A 244 -6.21 11.25 15.19
N ASN A 245 -5.08 11.95 15.26
CA ASN A 245 -4.72 12.70 16.49
C ASN A 245 -5.67 13.91 16.68
N LEU A 246 -5.39 14.78 17.67
CA LEU A 246 -6.22 15.95 17.98
C LEU A 246 -5.57 17.29 17.59
N ARG A 247 -4.81 17.32 16.50
CA ARG A 247 -4.30 18.57 15.95
C ARG A 247 -5.46 19.45 15.48
N ASP A 248 -5.55 20.66 16.00
CA ASP A 248 -6.44 21.70 15.49
C ASP A 248 -5.84 22.24 14.18
N ASN A 249 -6.45 21.88 13.04
CA ASN A 249 -5.91 22.16 11.71
C ASN A 249 -6.23 23.59 11.24
N ASP A 250 -7.32 24.19 11.73
CA ASP A 250 -7.76 25.55 11.35
C ASP A 250 -7.51 26.62 12.42
N GLY A 251 -7.15 26.21 13.63
CA GLY A 251 -6.78 27.09 14.74
C GLY A 251 -7.98 27.72 15.45
N ASP A 252 -9.19 27.17 15.30
CA ASP A 252 -10.42 27.71 15.91
C ASP A 252 -10.59 27.34 17.40
N GLY A 253 -9.71 26.47 17.92
CA GLY A 253 -9.69 26.01 19.31
C GLY A 253 -10.68 24.88 19.61
N LYS A 254 -11.34 24.30 18.60
CA LYS A 254 -12.25 23.16 18.73
C LYS A 254 -11.68 21.98 17.96
N ILE A 255 -12.23 20.80 18.24
CA ILE A 255 -11.94 19.60 17.45
C ILE A 255 -13.25 19.17 16.80
N ALA A 256 -13.24 19.16 15.47
CA ALA A 256 -14.35 18.85 14.60
C ALA A 256 -13.87 17.98 13.41
N PRO A 257 -14.79 17.40 12.60
CA PRO A 257 -14.40 16.76 11.35
C PRO A 257 -13.61 17.73 10.47
N GLY A 258 -12.39 17.35 10.07
CA GLY A 258 -11.42 18.26 9.45
C GLY A 258 -10.14 18.44 10.27
N ASP A 259 -10.22 18.24 11.58
CA ASP A 259 -9.08 18.27 12.48
C ASP A 259 -8.38 16.92 12.58
N GLY A 260 -7.18 16.95 13.13
CA GLY A 260 -6.32 15.80 13.30
C GLY A 260 -5.54 15.44 12.04
N VAL A 261 -4.45 14.72 12.26
CA VAL A 261 -3.59 14.10 11.25
C VAL A 261 -3.60 12.59 11.47
N ASP A 262 -3.63 11.84 10.38
CA ASP A 262 -3.43 10.40 10.42
C ASP A 262 -1.95 10.11 10.73
N LEU A 263 -1.69 9.64 11.95
CA LEU A 263 -0.33 9.34 12.40
C LEU A 263 0.32 8.24 11.56
N ASN A 264 -0.46 7.34 10.95
CA ASN A 264 0.04 6.27 10.09
C ASN A 264 0.06 6.66 8.60
N ARG A 265 0.00 7.97 8.31
CA ARG A 265 0.36 8.58 7.00
C ARG A 265 1.39 9.71 7.16
N ASN A 266 1.85 9.98 8.38
CA ASN A 266 2.71 11.13 8.68
C ASN A 266 4.21 10.80 8.72
N PHE A 267 4.62 9.54 8.56
CA PHE A 267 6.04 9.19 8.58
C PHE A 267 6.77 9.62 7.30
N PRO A 268 8.06 10.01 7.36
CA PRO A 268 8.81 10.51 6.20
C PRO A 268 8.99 9.54 5.02
N TYR A 269 9.10 8.24 5.26
CA TYR A 269 9.32 7.28 4.17
C TYR A 269 8.13 7.27 3.20
N LYS A 270 8.40 7.60 1.93
CA LYS A 270 7.39 7.72 0.87
C LYS A 270 6.23 8.66 1.24
N TRP A 271 6.44 9.61 2.16
CA TRP A 271 5.39 10.55 2.55
C TRP A 271 4.85 11.31 1.33
N GLY A 272 3.54 11.23 1.10
CA GLY A 272 2.92 11.88 -0.05
C GLY A 272 3.57 11.49 -1.38
N TYR A 273 4.01 10.23 -1.50
CA TYR A 273 4.58 9.67 -2.73
C TYR A 273 3.65 9.86 -3.93
N ASP A 274 2.34 9.71 -3.69
CA ASP A 274 1.21 10.07 -4.55
C ASP A 274 0.07 10.63 -3.68
N ASN A 275 -1.10 10.86 -4.28
CA ASN A 275 -2.34 11.23 -3.56
C ASN A 275 -3.35 10.08 -3.47
N GLU A 276 -2.89 8.84 -3.65
CA GLU A 276 -3.68 7.61 -3.53
C GLU A 276 -3.48 6.96 -2.17
N GLY A 277 -2.22 6.84 -1.71
CA GLY A 277 -1.89 6.18 -0.44
C GLY A 277 -2.16 7.03 0.81
N SER A 278 -2.42 8.32 0.63
CA SER A 278 -2.80 9.27 1.68
C SER A 278 -3.39 10.52 1.06
N SER A 279 -4.01 11.40 1.84
CA SER A 279 -4.64 12.62 1.34
C SER A 279 -3.91 13.89 1.78
N PRO A 280 -3.75 14.91 0.91
CA PRO A 280 -3.29 16.24 1.30
C PRO A 280 -4.43 17.13 1.86
N ARG A 281 -5.68 16.64 1.93
CA ARG A 281 -6.85 17.41 2.36
C ARG A 281 -7.15 17.17 3.86
N PRO A 282 -7.20 18.21 4.72
CA PRO A 282 -7.47 18.07 6.16
C PRO A 282 -8.76 17.32 6.51
N ALA A 283 -9.82 17.50 5.71
CA ALA A 283 -11.10 16.80 5.84
C ALA A 283 -11.03 15.27 5.66
N SER A 284 -9.90 14.75 5.17
CA SER A 284 -9.74 13.31 4.99
C SER A 284 -9.32 12.61 6.29
N GLU A 285 -9.86 11.41 6.48
CA GLU A 285 -9.44 10.50 7.55
C GLU A 285 -8.00 9.99 7.36
N THR A 286 -7.47 10.05 6.12
CA THR A 286 -6.06 9.76 5.80
C THR A 286 -5.23 11.01 5.55
N TYR A 287 -5.63 12.15 6.13
CA TYR A 287 -4.86 13.38 6.01
C TYR A 287 -3.44 13.19 6.53
N ARG A 288 -2.45 13.30 5.63
CA ARG A 288 -1.02 13.01 5.90
C ARG A 288 -0.31 14.08 6.74
N GLY A 289 -0.99 15.17 7.07
CA GLY A 289 -0.41 16.35 7.70
C GLY A 289 0.19 17.35 6.69
N PRO A 290 0.66 18.52 7.17
CA PRO A 290 1.23 19.55 6.31
C PRO A 290 2.67 19.24 5.82
N ALA A 291 3.37 18.31 6.47
CA ALA A 291 4.74 17.92 6.15
C ALA A 291 5.03 16.52 6.74
N PRO A 292 6.05 15.79 6.24
CA PRO A 292 6.49 14.55 6.88
C PRO A 292 6.94 14.82 8.32
N ALA A 293 6.56 13.94 9.24
CA ALA A 293 6.77 14.06 10.68
C ALA A 293 6.32 15.44 11.21
N SER A 294 5.16 15.94 10.79
CA SER A 294 4.58 17.18 11.33
C SER A 294 4.08 17.01 12.76
N GLU A 295 3.71 15.79 13.15
CA GLU A 295 3.07 15.50 14.43
C GLU A 295 4.08 15.11 15.52
N PRO A 296 3.91 15.60 16.77
CA PRO A 296 4.82 15.27 17.85
C PRO A 296 4.77 13.77 18.23
N GLU A 297 3.61 13.11 18.07
CA GLU A 297 3.47 11.66 18.28
C GLU A 297 4.33 10.87 17.29
N THR A 298 4.27 11.19 16.00
CA THR A 298 5.08 10.55 14.95
C THR A 298 6.57 10.77 15.19
N ARG A 299 6.98 11.99 15.57
CA ARG A 299 8.37 12.28 15.94
C ARG A 299 8.85 11.48 17.14
N ALA A 300 8.01 11.32 18.16
CA ALA A 300 8.33 10.55 19.35
C ALA A 300 8.55 9.07 19.01
N LEU A 301 7.68 8.49 18.18
CA LEU A 301 7.81 7.10 17.72
C LEU A 301 9.07 6.89 16.88
N ASP A 302 9.35 7.79 15.92
CA ASP A 302 10.55 7.71 15.08
C ASP A 302 11.84 7.83 15.92
N ALA A 303 11.90 8.81 16.83
CA ALA A 303 13.04 8.97 17.72
C ALA A 303 13.22 7.76 18.64
N PHE A 304 12.13 7.21 19.17
CA PHE A 304 12.15 6.02 20.00
C PHE A 304 12.67 4.80 19.22
N GLN A 305 12.23 4.61 17.97
CA GLN A 305 12.75 3.52 17.14
C GLN A 305 14.26 3.63 16.91
N LYS A 306 14.74 4.84 16.57
CA LYS A 306 16.17 5.12 16.35
C LYS A 306 17.01 4.98 17.61
N GLN A 307 16.47 5.33 18.77
CA GLN A 307 17.22 5.28 20.04
C GLN A 307 17.46 3.85 20.53
N HIS A 308 16.56 2.92 20.20
CA HIS A 308 16.54 1.58 20.75
C HIS A 308 16.98 0.49 19.76
N ASP A 309 17.25 0.84 18.50
CA ASP A 309 17.69 -0.07 17.43
C ASP A 309 16.86 -1.35 17.39
N PHE A 310 15.53 -1.21 17.36
CA PHE A 310 14.63 -2.36 17.36
C PHE A 310 14.93 -3.29 16.19
N THR A 311 14.98 -4.58 16.50
CA THR A 311 15.21 -5.60 15.48
C THR A 311 13.91 -5.92 14.75
N TYR A 312 12.83 -6.05 15.51
CA TYR A 312 11.48 -6.30 15.03
C TYR A 312 10.47 -5.43 15.76
N ALA A 313 9.34 -5.17 15.11
CA ALA A 313 8.20 -4.53 15.74
C ALA A 313 6.87 -5.17 15.29
N VAL A 314 5.85 -5.04 16.13
CA VAL A 314 4.46 -5.35 15.81
C VAL A 314 3.62 -4.12 16.13
N ASN A 315 2.93 -3.62 15.13
CA ASN A 315 2.05 -2.48 15.21
C ASN A 315 0.59 -2.95 15.09
N TYR A 316 -0.07 -3.16 16.22
CA TYR A 316 -1.43 -3.68 16.24
C TYR A 316 -2.42 -2.61 15.81
N HIS A 317 -3.17 -2.93 14.77
CA HIS A 317 -4.29 -2.17 14.23
C HIS A 317 -5.58 -2.99 14.28
N SER A 318 -6.72 -2.38 13.96
CA SER A 318 -7.96 -3.09 13.74
C SER A 318 -8.84 -2.28 12.79
N ALA A 319 -9.65 -2.86 11.91
CA ALA A 319 -10.01 -4.27 11.86
C ALA A 319 -10.12 -4.82 10.45
N ALA A 320 -9.61 -6.03 10.23
CA ALA A 320 -9.75 -6.75 8.96
C ALA A 320 -9.40 -8.25 9.00
N GLU A 321 -8.84 -8.75 10.11
CA GLU A 321 -8.25 -10.10 10.18
C GLU A 321 -7.11 -10.30 9.18
N LEU A 322 -6.16 -9.36 9.15
CA LEU A 322 -5.00 -9.40 8.27
C LEU A 322 -3.71 -9.39 9.06
N LEU A 323 -2.66 -9.98 8.47
CA LEU A 323 -1.31 -9.90 9.00
C LEU A 323 -0.40 -9.30 7.92
N LEU A 324 -0.28 -7.98 7.97
CA LEU A 324 0.35 -7.19 6.91
C LEU A 324 1.86 -7.03 7.16
N TYR A 325 2.59 -6.90 6.06
CA TYR A 325 4.00 -6.55 6.03
C TYR A 325 4.30 -5.75 4.75
N GLY A 326 5.38 -4.97 4.78
CA GLY A 326 5.75 -4.09 3.68
C GLY A 326 5.87 -4.79 2.32
N VAL A 327 5.62 -4.10 1.21
CA VAL A 327 5.44 -2.63 1.11
C VAL A 327 3.97 -2.18 1.06
N GLY A 328 3.72 -0.98 1.60
CA GLY A 328 2.44 -0.29 1.51
C GLY A 328 2.22 0.49 0.21
N TRP A 329 3.26 1.08 -0.37
CA TRP A 329 3.14 2.12 -1.41
C TRP A 329 2.98 1.64 -2.86
N GLN A 330 3.08 0.33 -3.14
CA GLN A 330 2.87 -0.21 -4.49
C GLN A 330 2.44 -1.67 -4.46
N VAL A 331 1.35 -1.98 -5.16
CA VAL A 331 0.76 -3.33 -5.22
C VAL A 331 1.72 -4.32 -5.90
N ALA A 332 1.71 -5.55 -5.41
CA ALA A 332 2.43 -6.69 -5.98
C ALA A 332 3.94 -6.41 -6.17
N THR A 333 4.56 -5.71 -5.22
CA THR A 333 5.99 -5.39 -5.22
C THR A 333 6.67 -6.16 -4.09
N PRO A 334 6.91 -7.48 -4.27
CA PRO A 334 7.53 -8.29 -3.24
C PRO A 334 8.97 -7.85 -3.00
N THR A 335 9.40 -7.96 -1.75
CA THR A 335 10.75 -7.56 -1.31
C THR A 335 11.63 -8.80 -1.11
N PRO A 336 12.96 -8.68 -1.14
CA PRO A 336 13.84 -9.76 -0.69
C PRO A 336 13.49 -10.31 0.71
N ASP A 337 13.09 -9.43 1.63
CA ASP A 337 12.74 -9.77 3.01
C ASP A 337 11.40 -10.52 3.14
N ASP A 338 10.58 -10.58 2.09
CA ASP A 338 9.36 -11.41 2.06
C ASP A 338 9.62 -12.87 2.45
N VAL A 339 10.83 -13.38 2.17
CA VAL A 339 11.26 -14.72 2.58
C VAL A 339 11.18 -14.88 4.10
N LEU A 340 11.56 -13.84 4.85
CA LEU A 340 11.49 -13.81 6.31
C LEU A 340 10.08 -13.46 6.78
N TYR A 341 9.44 -12.46 6.18
CA TYR A 341 8.08 -12.05 6.55
C TYR A 341 7.10 -13.23 6.46
N LYS A 342 7.14 -14.00 5.36
CA LYS A 342 6.29 -15.18 5.17
C LYS A 342 6.62 -16.32 6.13
N ALA A 343 7.87 -16.44 6.57
CA ALA A 343 8.24 -17.44 7.58
C ALA A 343 7.63 -17.13 8.95
N LEU A 344 7.56 -15.86 9.35
CA LEU A 344 6.97 -15.45 10.63
C LEU A 344 5.44 -15.31 10.58
N ALA A 345 4.91 -14.70 9.52
CA ALA A 345 3.48 -14.47 9.36
C ALA A 345 2.72 -15.69 8.85
N GLY A 346 3.40 -16.62 8.19
CA GLY A 346 2.77 -17.72 7.48
C GLY A 346 2.32 -17.34 6.07
N THR A 347 1.44 -18.16 5.50
CA THR A 347 0.86 -17.97 4.17
C THR A 347 -0.65 -17.79 4.28
N PRO A 348 -1.35 -17.30 3.22
CA PRO A 348 -2.82 -17.20 3.24
C PRO A 348 -3.55 -18.50 3.61
N GLY A 349 -2.95 -19.67 3.35
CA GLY A 349 -3.52 -20.98 3.72
C GLY A 349 -3.05 -21.52 5.08
N ASN A 350 -2.04 -20.91 5.71
CA ASN A 350 -1.47 -21.36 6.99
C ASN A 350 -0.89 -20.14 7.74
N SER A 351 -1.77 -19.36 8.33
CA SER A 351 -1.45 -18.11 9.03
C SER A 351 -0.90 -18.34 10.44
N ALA A 352 0.05 -17.50 10.84
CA ALA A 352 0.58 -17.47 12.20
C ALA A 352 -0.43 -16.99 13.25
N ILE A 353 -1.47 -16.28 12.82
CA ILE A 353 -2.61 -15.89 13.66
C ILE A 353 -3.86 -16.54 13.04
N PRO A 354 -4.46 -17.54 13.72
CA PRO A 354 -5.67 -18.21 13.22
C PRO A 354 -6.78 -17.22 12.87
N GLY A 355 -7.39 -17.41 11.69
CA GLY A 355 -8.43 -16.53 11.14
C GLY A 355 -7.89 -15.33 10.37
N TYR A 356 -6.62 -14.95 10.55
CA TYR A 356 -6.04 -13.83 9.80
C TYR A 356 -5.45 -14.28 8.47
N ARG A 357 -5.38 -13.37 7.49
CA ARG A 357 -4.72 -13.58 6.20
C ARG A 357 -3.40 -12.78 6.11
N PRO A 358 -2.24 -13.46 6.03
CA PRO A 358 -0.96 -12.83 5.75
C PRO A 358 -0.84 -12.33 4.32
N GLN A 359 -0.45 -11.07 4.11
CA GLN A 359 -0.27 -10.48 2.78
C GLN A 359 0.60 -9.21 2.80
N LEU A 360 1.03 -8.75 1.63
CA LEU A 360 1.65 -7.43 1.48
C LEU A 360 0.62 -6.34 1.83
N SER A 361 1.04 -5.29 2.54
CA SER A 361 0.18 -4.18 2.97
C SER A 361 -0.59 -3.57 1.79
N SER A 362 0.09 -3.35 0.67
CA SER A 362 -0.49 -2.81 -0.58
C SER A 362 -1.61 -3.66 -1.20
N GLU A 363 -1.64 -4.98 -0.95
CA GLU A 363 -2.73 -5.86 -1.40
C GLU A 363 -4.05 -5.56 -0.67
N LEU A 364 -3.99 -5.01 0.54
CA LEU A 364 -5.17 -4.44 1.20
C LEU A 364 -5.51 -3.09 0.59
N TYR A 365 -4.53 -2.17 0.54
CA TYR A 365 -4.52 -0.95 -0.28
C TYR A 365 -3.18 -0.24 -0.24
N THR A 366 -2.92 0.55 -1.29
CA THR A 366 -1.77 1.46 -1.33
C THR A 366 -1.80 2.41 -0.14
N THR A 367 -0.71 2.48 0.61
CA THR A 367 -0.45 3.44 1.68
C THR A 367 0.86 4.16 1.45
N ASN A 368 0.98 5.39 1.93
CA ASN A 368 2.26 6.09 1.91
C ASN A 368 2.42 6.96 3.18
N GLY A 369 3.65 7.05 3.69
CA GLY A 369 3.94 7.69 4.99
C GLY A 369 3.53 6.84 6.21
N GLU A 370 3.49 5.53 6.05
CA GLU A 370 3.11 4.55 7.08
C GLU A 370 4.28 4.13 7.99
N ALA A 371 3.95 3.64 9.19
CA ALA A 371 4.91 3.30 10.22
C ALA A 371 5.77 2.08 9.90
N ASP A 372 5.23 1.04 9.27
CA ASP A 372 5.95 -0.20 8.94
C ASP A 372 7.00 0.03 7.84
N GLY A 373 6.61 0.71 6.76
CA GLY A 373 7.53 1.11 5.69
C GLY A 373 8.67 1.99 6.21
N HIS A 374 8.36 2.96 7.06
CA HIS A 374 9.39 3.83 7.68
C HIS A 374 10.29 3.08 8.66
N ALA A 375 9.72 2.24 9.53
CA ALA A 375 10.46 1.45 10.50
C ALA A 375 11.49 0.55 9.80
N ALA A 376 11.09 -0.13 8.72
CA ALA A 376 11.99 -0.99 7.97
C ALA A 376 13.06 -0.18 7.23
N ASN A 377 12.65 0.74 6.35
CA ASN A 377 13.55 1.37 5.38
C ASN A 377 14.40 2.51 5.94
N VAL A 378 13.97 3.14 7.04
CA VAL A 378 14.71 4.25 7.66
C VAL A 378 15.39 3.80 8.96
N ASN A 379 14.70 2.99 9.76
CA ASN A 379 15.16 2.64 11.11
C ASN A 379 15.73 1.21 11.23
N GLY A 380 15.70 0.41 10.15
CA GLY A 380 16.21 -0.96 10.17
C GLY A 380 15.40 -1.95 11.02
N THR A 381 14.17 -1.58 11.37
CA THR A 381 13.24 -2.35 12.21
C THR A 381 12.21 -3.08 11.34
N MET A 382 12.28 -4.40 11.26
CA MET A 382 11.27 -5.18 10.51
C MET A 382 9.94 -5.17 11.26
N MET A 383 8.93 -4.50 10.71
CA MET A 383 7.63 -4.33 11.36
C MET A 383 6.51 -5.12 10.66
N PHE A 384 5.58 -5.64 11.45
CA PHE A 384 4.32 -6.25 10.99
C PHE A 384 3.13 -5.42 11.48
N THR A 385 2.04 -5.45 10.72
CA THR A 385 0.78 -4.82 11.09
C THR A 385 -0.36 -5.86 11.11
N PRO A 386 -0.66 -6.44 12.29
CA PRO A 386 -1.88 -7.22 12.46
C PRO A 386 -3.08 -6.29 12.48
N GLU A 387 -4.01 -6.46 11.54
CA GLU A 387 -5.34 -5.86 11.56
C GLU A 387 -6.28 -6.83 12.28
N MET A 388 -6.65 -6.50 13.51
CA MET A 388 -7.38 -7.42 14.39
C MET A 388 -8.81 -7.71 13.92
N SER A 389 -9.51 -8.63 14.61
CA SER A 389 -10.88 -9.00 14.21
C SER A 389 -11.86 -7.83 14.21
N THR A 390 -12.83 -7.90 13.30
CA THR A 390 -13.93 -6.94 13.24
C THR A 390 -14.94 -7.25 14.35
N CYS A 391 -15.85 -6.31 14.62
CA CYS A 391 -16.97 -6.56 15.53
C CYS A 391 -17.76 -7.81 15.11
N GLU A 392 -18.08 -7.92 13.83
CA GLU A 392 -18.88 -8.99 13.28
C GLU A 392 -18.19 -10.34 13.44
N THR A 393 -16.90 -10.44 13.10
CA THR A 393 -16.17 -11.71 13.18
C THR A 393 -15.92 -12.11 14.62
N ALA A 394 -15.61 -11.16 15.51
CA ALA A 394 -15.47 -11.41 16.94
C ALA A 394 -16.77 -11.91 17.58
N SER A 395 -17.91 -11.27 17.25
CA SER A 395 -19.23 -11.68 17.76
C SER A 395 -19.67 -13.04 17.21
N ALA A 396 -19.21 -13.42 16.02
CA ALA A 396 -19.56 -14.69 15.38
C ALA A 396 -18.78 -15.90 15.97
N VAL A 397 -17.72 -15.68 16.76
CA VAL A 397 -16.91 -16.75 17.35
C VAL A 397 -17.73 -17.65 18.27
N ASP A 398 -18.67 -17.07 19.02
CA ASP A 398 -19.59 -17.81 19.88
C ASP A 398 -21.05 -17.41 19.59
N PRO A 399 -21.76 -18.16 18.73
CA PRO A 399 -23.16 -17.87 18.41
C PRO A 399 -24.13 -17.97 19.60
N ALA A 400 -23.70 -18.56 20.73
CA ALA A 400 -24.50 -18.63 21.95
C ALA A 400 -24.24 -17.45 22.90
N ASP A 401 -23.32 -16.55 22.54
CA ASP A 401 -23.00 -15.37 23.32
C ASP A 401 -24.10 -14.27 23.17
N ARG A 402 -24.04 -13.26 24.04
CA ARG A 402 -24.98 -12.12 24.07
C ARG A 402 -24.68 -11.08 22.98
N TRP A 403 -23.52 -11.15 22.33
CA TRP A 403 -23.14 -10.28 21.22
C TRP A 403 -23.52 -10.92 19.87
N ASP A 404 -24.30 -10.20 19.07
CA ASP A 404 -24.79 -10.66 17.77
C ASP A 404 -24.09 -9.85 16.66
N PRO A 405 -23.51 -10.49 15.62
CA PRO A 405 -22.88 -9.79 14.51
C PRO A 405 -23.77 -8.75 13.83
N SER A 406 -25.09 -8.95 13.79
CA SER A 406 -26.05 -8.02 13.20
C SER A 406 -26.26 -6.74 14.02
N ASP A 407 -25.88 -6.77 15.30
CA ASP A 407 -25.98 -5.63 16.21
C ASP A 407 -24.69 -4.80 16.29
N CYS A 408 -23.69 -5.07 15.45
CA CYS A 408 -22.42 -4.34 15.40
C CYS A 408 -22.60 -2.89 14.91
N PRO A 409 -22.27 -1.85 15.71
CA PRO A 409 -22.40 -0.45 15.28
C PRO A 409 -21.40 -0.04 14.19
N SER A 410 -20.24 -0.70 14.15
CA SER A 410 -19.16 -0.50 13.18
C SER A 410 -18.19 -1.67 13.27
N ILE A 411 -17.45 -1.97 12.19
CA ILE A 411 -16.39 -2.98 12.18
C ILE A 411 -15.32 -2.71 13.26
N PHE A 412 -15.09 -1.45 13.63
CA PHE A 412 -14.12 -1.01 14.65
C PHE A 412 -14.66 -1.09 16.09
N THR A 413 -15.93 -1.47 16.28
CA THR A 413 -16.56 -1.53 17.61
C THR A 413 -16.48 -2.95 18.17
N PHE A 414 -15.26 -3.42 18.43
CA PHE A 414 -15.05 -4.74 19.04
C PHE A 414 -15.91 -4.89 20.31
N PRO A 415 -16.61 -6.03 20.53
CA PRO A 415 -17.43 -6.28 21.71
C PRO A 415 -16.67 -6.04 23.03
N ASP A 416 -17.24 -5.26 23.94
CA ASP A 416 -16.68 -5.06 25.29
C ASP A 416 -17.00 -6.29 26.16
N ASP A 417 -16.38 -7.42 25.82
CA ASP A 417 -16.63 -8.74 26.40
C ASP A 417 -15.32 -9.42 26.77
N GLU A 418 -15.17 -9.76 28.05
CA GLU A 418 -13.91 -10.32 28.56
C GLU A 418 -13.54 -11.64 27.85
N LYS A 419 -14.53 -12.48 27.53
CA LYS A 419 -14.29 -13.76 26.87
C LYS A 419 -13.82 -13.56 25.44
N LEU A 420 -14.49 -12.69 24.67
CA LEU A 420 -14.12 -12.42 23.28
C LEU A 420 -12.76 -11.72 23.19
N ILE A 421 -12.50 -10.72 24.04
CA ILE A 421 -11.21 -10.02 24.10
C ILE A 421 -10.08 -10.98 24.48
N GLN A 422 -10.31 -11.89 25.44
CA GLN A 422 -9.31 -12.89 25.82
C GLN A 422 -9.05 -13.90 24.70
N GLY A 423 -10.07 -14.30 23.94
CA GLY A 423 -9.92 -15.16 22.76
C GLY A 423 -9.08 -14.50 21.66
N GLU A 424 -9.35 -13.22 21.39
CA GLU A 424 -8.60 -12.40 20.43
C GLU A 424 -7.14 -12.22 20.83
N PHE A 425 -6.88 -12.00 22.12
CA PHE A 425 -5.53 -11.97 22.66
C PHE A 425 -4.82 -13.31 22.48
N ALA A 426 -5.47 -14.41 22.86
CA ALA A 426 -4.86 -15.74 22.87
C ALA A 426 -4.37 -16.20 21.48
N LYS A 427 -5.13 -15.92 20.42
CA LYS A 427 -4.74 -16.30 19.05
C LYS A 427 -3.51 -15.54 18.53
N ASN A 428 -3.24 -14.34 19.08
CA ASN A 428 -2.10 -13.50 18.70
C ASN A 428 -0.79 -13.87 19.43
N VAL A 429 -0.86 -14.53 20.59
CA VAL A 429 0.31 -14.83 21.44
C VAL A 429 1.39 -15.64 20.71
N PRO A 430 1.09 -16.74 19.98
CA PRO A 430 2.13 -17.53 19.31
C PRO A 430 2.98 -16.72 18.34
N PHE A 431 2.34 -15.87 17.53
CA PHE A 431 3.01 -14.95 16.61
C PHE A 431 3.85 -13.91 17.37
N ALA A 432 3.30 -13.27 18.40
CA ALA A 432 4.04 -12.28 19.19
C ALA A 432 5.32 -12.87 19.82
N LEU A 433 5.23 -14.06 20.42
CA LEU A 433 6.39 -14.76 20.99
C LEU A 433 7.42 -15.13 19.91
N ALA A 434 6.99 -15.59 18.74
CA ALA A 434 7.86 -15.92 17.62
C ALA A 434 8.66 -14.72 17.11
N VAL A 435 8.04 -13.53 17.04
CA VAL A 435 8.73 -12.28 16.71
C VAL A 435 9.81 -11.97 17.75
N ALA A 436 9.51 -12.10 19.04
CA ALA A 436 10.48 -11.84 20.10
C ALA A 436 11.66 -12.81 20.12
N GLU A 437 11.41 -14.10 19.87
CA GLU A 437 12.46 -15.10 19.74
C GLU A 437 13.37 -14.79 18.55
N THR A 438 12.76 -14.43 17.42
CA THR A 438 13.49 -14.10 16.20
C THR A 438 14.46 -12.94 16.39
N ALA A 439 14.14 -11.98 17.26
CA ALA A 439 15.06 -10.87 17.53
C ALA A 439 16.45 -11.33 18.04
N GLY A 440 16.53 -12.48 18.73
CA GLY A 440 17.81 -13.06 19.17
C GLY A 440 18.68 -13.63 18.05
N HIS A 441 18.09 -13.94 16.89
CA HIS A 441 18.75 -14.50 15.72
C HIS A 441 18.09 -13.90 14.46
N PRO A 442 18.36 -12.63 14.16
CA PRO A 442 17.42 -11.74 13.48
C PRO A 442 17.37 -11.89 11.96
N ASP A 443 18.08 -12.88 11.42
CA ASP A 443 17.89 -13.34 10.05
C ASP A 443 17.30 -14.77 10.02
N ARG A 444 17.31 -15.53 11.11
CA ARG A 444 16.78 -16.90 11.19
C ARG A 444 15.41 -16.88 11.92
N PRO A 445 14.28 -16.84 11.21
CA PRO A 445 12.97 -16.72 11.86
C PRO A 445 12.58 -17.97 12.66
N SER A 446 12.04 -17.74 13.87
CA SER A 446 11.34 -18.76 14.66
C SER A 446 9.90 -18.88 14.18
N SER A 447 9.66 -19.61 13.08
CA SER A 447 8.31 -19.71 12.50
C SER A 447 7.33 -20.41 13.46
N PRO A 448 6.18 -19.78 13.80
CA PRO A 448 5.14 -20.44 14.60
C PRO A 448 4.34 -21.48 13.80
N VAL A 449 4.49 -21.49 12.46
CA VAL A 449 3.72 -22.34 11.53
C VAL A 449 4.60 -23.26 10.68
N GLY A 450 5.90 -23.35 11.00
CA GLY A 450 6.85 -24.25 10.33
C GLY A 450 7.22 -23.85 8.89
N VAL A 451 7.04 -22.58 8.52
CA VAL A 451 7.48 -22.06 7.22
C VAL A 451 8.96 -21.70 7.27
N ASP A 452 9.75 -22.30 6.39
CA ASP A 452 11.20 -22.05 6.31
C ASP A 452 11.53 -20.72 5.62
N ALA A 453 12.62 -20.08 6.06
CA ALA A 453 13.28 -18.98 5.35
C ALA A 453 14.64 -19.47 4.79
N PRO A 454 14.67 -20.08 3.59
CA PRO A 454 15.88 -20.67 3.02
C PRO A 454 16.96 -19.61 2.78
N ASP A 455 18.22 -20.04 2.81
CA ASP A 455 19.38 -19.17 2.59
C ASP A 455 19.42 -18.58 1.16
N PHE A 456 18.84 -19.30 0.20
CA PHE A 456 18.76 -18.94 -1.21
C PHE A 456 17.38 -19.29 -1.79
N THR A 457 16.76 -18.34 -2.46
CA THR A 457 15.52 -18.48 -3.23
C THR A 457 15.80 -18.10 -4.69
N PRO A 458 16.09 -19.08 -5.57
CA PRO A 458 16.36 -18.83 -6.99
C PRO A 458 15.17 -18.19 -7.72
N HIS A 459 15.45 -17.19 -8.56
CA HIS A 459 14.49 -16.63 -9.51
C HIS A 459 14.54 -17.48 -10.79
N ALA A 460 13.93 -18.66 -10.72
CA ALA A 460 14.03 -19.66 -11.77
C ALA A 460 13.15 -19.30 -12.98
N PHE A 461 13.65 -19.65 -14.17
CA PHE A 461 12.91 -19.59 -15.43
C PHE A 461 13.27 -20.82 -16.27
N ALA A 462 12.44 -21.16 -17.26
CA ALA A 462 12.62 -22.35 -18.10
C ALA A 462 13.36 -22.08 -19.42
N THR A 463 13.34 -20.83 -19.88
CA THR A 463 13.91 -20.41 -21.17
C THR A 463 14.74 -19.16 -20.99
N SER A 464 15.94 -19.14 -21.60
CA SER A 464 16.71 -17.92 -21.83
C SER A 464 16.99 -17.74 -23.31
N TYR A 465 16.97 -16.52 -23.80
CA TYR A 465 17.63 -16.21 -25.06
C TYR A 465 19.14 -16.08 -24.86
N ALA A 466 19.89 -16.30 -25.94
CA ALA A 466 21.29 -15.92 -26.03
C ALA A 466 21.69 -15.76 -27.49
N ARG A 467 22.40 -14.67 -27.80
CA ARG A 467 23.05 -14.46 -29.10
C ARG A 467 24.58 -14.38 -28.96
N GLY A 468 25.15 -15.38 -28.28
CA GLY A 468 26.54 -15.29 -27.80
C GLY A 468 26.74 -14.26 -26.68
N LYS A 469 25.62 -13.68 -26.20
CA LYS A 469 25.56 -12.88 -24.98
C LYS A 469 25.43 -13.79 -23.77
N ASP A 470 26.04 -13.31 -22.72
CA ASP A 470 25.91 -13.71 -21.34
C ASP A 470 24.45 -13.74 -20.87
N GLN A 471 24.08 -14.75 -20.08
CA GLN A 471 22.72 -14.87 -19.52
C GLN A 471 22.70 -14.51 -18.03
N THR A 472 21.93 -13.49 -17.67
CA THR A 472 21.79 -13.07 -16.28
C THR A 472 20.86 -14.02 -15.52
N VAL A 473 21.32 -14.49 -14.35
CA VAL A 473 20.52 -15.27 -13.39
C VAL A 473 20.47 -14.55 -12.05
N ALA A 474 19.47 -14.93 -11.26
CA ALA A 474 19.13 -14.20 -10.05
C ALA A 474 18.76 -15.09 -8.88
N VAL A 475 19.05 -14.61 -7.67
CA VAL A 475 18.70 -15.27 -6.41
C VAL A 475 18.40 -14.23 -5.33
N THR A 476 17.32 -14.43 -4.57
CA THR A 476 17.18 -13.75 -3.27
C THR A 476 17.97 -14.53 -2.24
N ALA A 477 18.90 -13.89 -1.55
CA ALA A 477 19.80 -14.57 -0.61
C ALA A 477 19.93 -13.79 0.69
N ARG A 478 20.13 -14.53 1.78
CA ARG A 478 20.40 -13.94 3.08
C ARG A 478 21.70 -13.12 3.04
N LYS A 479 21.65 -11.87 3.54
CA LYS A 479 22.79 -10.93 3.51
C LYS A 479 23.97 -11.43 4.33
N SER A 480 23.70 -12.09 5.45
CA SER A 480 24.75 -12.59 6.35
C SER A 480 25.60 -13.75 5.82
N LEU A 481 25.24 -14.35 4.68
CA LEU A 481 26.07 -15.38 4.05
C LEU A 481 27.37 -14.79 3.50
N GLY A 482 28.50 -15.42 3.76
CA GLY A 482 29.76 -15.13 3.07
C GLY A 482 29.88 -15.91 1.76
N ASP A 483 30.84 -15.53 0.90
CA ASP A 483 31.23 -16.26 -0.32
C ASP A 483 30.03 -16.73 -1.15
N LYS A 484 29.11 -15.81 -1.44
CA LYS A 484 27.92 -16.06 -2.25
C LYS A 484 28.36 -16.26 -3.72
N ARG A 485 28.11 -17.45 -4.26
CA ARG A 485 28.53 -17.83 -5.62
C ARG A 485 27.38 -18.40 -6.44
N LEU A 486 27.38 -18.04 -7.71
CA LEU A 486 26.72 -18.79 -8.77
C LEU A 486 27.54 -20.04 -9.09
N ASN A 487 26.87 -21.16 -9.35
CA ASN A 487 27.44 -22.35 -9.94
C ASN A 487 26.54 -22.82 -11.07
N TYR A 488 27.13 -23.24 -12.18
CA TYR A 488 26.35 -23.73 -13.32
C TYR A 488 27.09 -24.78 -14.15
N ARG A 489 26.33 -25.55 -14.92
CA ARG A 489 26.82 -26.47 -15.94
C ARG A 489 26.07 -26.24 -17.24
N VAL A 490 26.81 -26.19 -18.34
CA VAL A 490 26.26 -26.17 -19.70
C VAL A 490 26.36 -27.59 -20.25
N ASP A 491 25.23 -28.15 -20.71
CA ASP A 491 25.13 -29.46 -21.35
C ASP A 491 25.77 -30.61 -20.55
N GLY A 492 25.63 -30.56 -19.22
CA GLY A 492 26.18 -31.57 -18.32
C GLY A 492 27.71 -31.56 -18.20
N GLY A 493 28.39 -30.56 -18.76
CA GLY A 493 29.84 -30.40 -18.72
C GLY A 493 30.38 -30.03 -17.33
N ARG A 494 31.59 -29.46 -17.31
CA ARG A 494 32.25 -29.06 -16.05
C ARG A 494 31.43 -27.99 -15.30
N THR A 495 31.56 -27.97 -13.98
CA THR A 495 30.98 -26.89 -13.17
C THR A 495 31.78 -25.60 -13.36
N HIS A 496 31.09 -24.53 -13.71
CA HIS A 496 31.58 -23.16 -13.68
C HIS A 496 31.09 -22.46 -12.41
N SER A 497 31.82 -21.45 -11.93
CA SER A 497 31.41 -20.67 -10.76
C SER A 497 31.84 -19.22 -10.87
N ALA A 498 30.95 -18.31 -10.48
CA ALA A 498 31.15 -16.87 -10.50
C ALA A 498 30.69 -16.24 -9.16
N PRO A 499 31.30 -15.13 -8.71
CA PRO A 499 30.79 -14.39 -7.57
C PRO A 499 29.42 -13.78 -7.88
N LEU A 500 28.59 -13.65 -6.85
CA LEU A 500 27.31 -12.93 -6.92
C LEU A 500 27.50 -11.43 -6.62
N ALA A 501 26.83 -10.56 -7.37
CA ALA A 501 26.76 -9.13 -7.13
C ALA A 501 25.36 -8.73 -6.65
N ALA A 502 25.25 -7.83 -5.68
CA ALA A 502 23.95 -7.30 -5.25
C ALA A 502 23.29 -6.53 -6.41
N TRP A 503 21.98 -6.70 -6.55
CA TRP A 503 21.17 -5.97 -7.53
C TRP A 503 20.90 -4.55 -7.03
N GLY A 504 21.08 -3.56 -7.90
CA GLY A 504 20.93 -2.14 -7.54
C GLY A 504 19.49 -1.65 -7.40
N GLY A 505 18.48 -2.52 -7.54
CA GLY A 505 17.07 -2.14 -7.49
C GLY A 505 16.48 -1.73 -8.84
N GLY A 506 17.27 -1.18 -9.77
CA GLY A 506 16.74 -0.61 -11.01
C GLY A 506 16.21 0.81 -10.81
N ASP A 507 15.48 1.33 -11.78
CA ASP A 507 15.19 2.78 -11.92
C ASP A 507 13.94 3.25 -11.16
N ARG A 508 13.00 2.36 -10.82
CA ARG A 508 11.65 2.73 -10.35
C ARG A 508 11.27 2.17 -8.98
N TYR A 509 11.63 0.93 -8.66
CA TYR A 509 11.34 0.26 -7.39
C TYR A 509 12.47 -0.72 -7.00
N GLY A 510 12.48 -1.20 -5.75
CA GLY A 510 13.46 -2.17 -5.25
C GLY A 510 14.70 -1.52 -4.64
N GLY A 511 15.66 -2.34 -4.19
CA GLY A 511 16.95 -1.89 -3.66
C GLY A 511 16.95 -1.43 -2.19
N ASP A 512 15.86 -0.85 -1.69
CA ASP A 512 15.78 -0.29 -0.34
C ASP A 512 15.15 -1.25 0.70
N ASP A 513 14.14 -2.03 0.30
CA ASP A 513 13.43 -2.98 1.18
C ASP A 513 14.17 -4.33 1.34
N ASN A 514 15.41 -4.30 1.86
CA ASN A 514 16.31 -5.47 1.86
C ASN A 514 17.17 -5.60 3.14
N LEU A 515 16.57 -5.50 4.33
CA LEU A 515 17.28 -5.52 5.61
C LEU A 515 18.04 -6.82 5.89
N ARG A 516 17.43 -8.00 5.67
CA ARG A 516 18.00 -9.31 6.05
C ARG A 516 18.33 -10.17 4.83
N PHE A 517 17.55 -10.03 3.78
CA PHE A 517 17.73 -10.66 2.49
C PHE A 517 17.96 -9.59 1.44
N ASP A 518 18.66 -9.96 0.39
CA ASP A 518 18.89 -9.07 -0.75
C ASP A 518 18.84 -9.89 -2.05
N GLN A 519 18.63 -9.22 -3.17
CA GLN A 519 18.65 -9.86 -4.47
C GLN A 519 20.05 -9.77 -5.08
N TYR A 520 20.53 -10.88 -5.62
CA TYR A 520 21.84 -10.97 -6.25
C TYR A 520 21.73 -11.42 -7.70
N ARG A 521 22.64 -10.93 -8.54
CA ARG A 521 22.80 -11.27 -9.96
C ARG A 521 24.17 -11.90 -10.20
N ALA A 522 24.23 -12.77 -11.19
CA ALA A 522 25.46 -13.22 -11.82
C ALA A 522 25.16 -13.69 -13.24
N THR A 523 26.23 -13.94 -13.98
CA THR A 523 26.17 -14.27 -15.40
C THR A 523 26.56 -15.72 -15.66
N VAL A 524 25.78 -16.37 -16.52
CA VAL A 524 26.14 -17.63 -17.17
C VAL A 524 26.78 -17.32 -18.52
N GLU A 525 28.01 -17.79 -18.69
CA GLU A 525 28.80 -17.64 -19.91
C GLU A 525 28.91 -18.97 -20.67
N GLY A 526 29.08 -18.89 -22.00
CA GLY A 526 29.49 -20.01 -22.85
C GLY A 526 28.37 -20.96 -23.29
N ALA A 527 27.12 -20.72 -22.88
CA ALA A 527 25.96 -21.44 -23.40
C ALA A 527 25.57 -20.91 -24.80
N ARG A 528 25.13 -21.81 -25.68
CA ARG A 528 24.74 -21.49 -27.07
C ARG A 528 23.28 -21.88 -27.30
N PRO A 529 22.62 -21.38 -28.36
CA PRO A 529 21.31 -21.89 -28.75
C PRO A 529 21.28 -23.43 -28.80
N GLY A 530 20.27 -24.02 -28.15
CA GLY A 530 20.13 -25.47 -27.96
C GLY A 530 20.71 -26.01 -26.64
N SER A 531 21.58 -25.25 -25.96
CA SER A 531 22.18 -25.68 -24.69
C SER A 531 21.15 -25.81 -23.57
N THR A 532 21.45 -26.70 -22.63
CA THR A 532 20.76 -26.87 -21.36
C THR A 532 21.66 -26.40 -20.23
N VAL A 533 21.21 -25.42 -19.45
CA VAL A 533 21.98 -24.86 -18.34
C VAL A 533 21.35 -25.27 -17.02
N SER A 534 22.10 -25.95 -16.16
CA SER A 534 21.73 -26.22 -14.77
C SER A 534 22.43 -25.22 -13.85
N VAL A 535 21.68 -24.58 -12.96
CA VAL A 535 22.12 -23.47 -12.10
C VAL A 535 21.81 -23.77 -10.64
N TRP A 536 22.75 -23.48 -9.74
CA TRP A 536 22.52 -23.45 -8.30
C TRP A 536 23.43 -22.43 -7.60
N PHE A 537 23.03 -21.97 -6.44
CA PHE A 537 23.76 -20.98 -5.66
C PHE A 537 24.36 -21.61 -4.41
N THR A 538 25.55 -21.17 -4.02
CA THR A 538 26.23 -21.62 -2.79
C THR A 538 26.68 -20.44 -1.96
N GLY A 539 26.85 -20.66 -0.67
CA GLY A 539 27.38 -19.67 0.26
C GLY A 539 27.90 -20.31 1.54
N ARG A 540 28.42 -19.48 2.44
CA ARG A 540 28.89 -19.88 3.76
C ARG A 540 28.08 -19.20 4.85
N THR A 541 27.61 -19.97 5.83
CA THR A 541 26.95 -19.44 7.02
C THR A 541 27.97 -18.71 7.92
N ARG A 542 27.49 -17.92 8.89
CA ARG A 542 28.35 -17.26 9.88
C ARG A 542 29.24 -18.24 10.66
N GLU A 543 28.76 -19.46 10.87
CA GLU A 543 29.50 -20.56 11.53
C GLU A 543 30.51 -21.26 10.61
N GLY A 544 30.61 -20.84 9.33
CA GLY A 544 31.53 -21.41 8.34
C GLY A 544 30.99 -22.62 7.57
N GLY A 545 29.77 -23.07 7.88
CA GLY A 545 29.08 -24.17 7.19
C GLY A 545 28.72 -23.81 5.75
N ARG A 546 28.70 -24.81 4.85
CA ARG A 546 28.27 -24.62 3.45
C ARG A 546 26.75 -24.74 3.34
N THR A 547 26.14 -23.88 2.53
CA THR A 547 24.71 -23.93 2.20
C THR A 547 24.52 -23.75 0.70
N ALA A 548 23.43 -24.29 0.16
CA ALA A 548 23.16 -24.30 -1.27
C ALA A 548 21.66 -24.16 -1.57
N SER A 549 21.33 -23.53 -2.69
CA SER A 549 19.96 -23.50 -3.21
C SER A 549 19.58 -24.87 -3.79
N ARG A 550 18.27 -25.09 -3.96
CA ARG A 550 17.81 -26.10 -4.93
C ARG A 550 18.26 -25.67 -6.33
N PRO A 551 18.75 -26.59 -7.18
CA PRO A 551 19.10 -26.26 -8.55
C PRO A 551 17.84 -26.02 -9.40
N PHE A 552 17.97 -25.21 -10.45
CA PHE A 552 17.00 -25.12 -11.53
C PHE A 552 17.70 -25.25 -12.89
N THR A 553 16.93 -25.51 -13.94
CA THR A 553 17.47 -25.73 -15.28
C THR A 553 16.67 -24.93 -16.29
N TYR A 554 17.35 -24.33 -17.26
CA TYR A 554 16.71 -23.68 -18.40
C TYR A 554 17.34 -24.10 -19.74
N LYS A 555 16.59 -23.90 -20.82
CA LYS A 555 17.04 -24.09 -22.20
C LYS A 555 17.42 -22.75 -22.81
N VAL A 556 18.52 -22.74 -23.56
CA VAL A 556 18.93 -21.57 -24.33
C VAL A 556 18.28 -21.64 -25.70
N ALA A 557 17.35 -20.73 -25.96
CA ALA A 557 16.73 -20.58 -27.27
C ALA A 557 17.58 -19.67 -28.16
N GLU A 558 17.53 -19.90 -29.47
CA GLU A 558 18.12 -18.97 -30.44
C GLU A 558 17.39 -17.63 -30.33
N GLN A 559 18.15 -16.55 -30.12
CA GLN A 559 17.62 -15.21 -30.29
C GLN A 559 17.73 -14.83 -31.78
N PRO A 560 16.62 -14.59 -32.48
CA PRO A 560 16.66 -13.99 -33.81
C PRO A 560 17.45 -12.68 -33.82
N ARG A 561 17.88 -12.19 -34.98
CA ARG A 561 18.69 -10.97 -35.10
C ARG A 561 17.92 -9.66 -34.83
N ALA A 562 16.90 -9.72 -34.00
CA ALA A 562 16.01 -8.64 -33.62
C ALA A 562 16.46 -7.90 -32.35
N ASP A 563 16.20 -6.61 -32.32
CA ASP A 563 16.33 -5.73 -31.15
C ASP A 563 14.99 -5.57 -30.40
N THR A 564 13.88 -5.97 -31.01
CA THR A 564 12.53 -5.76 -30.51
C THR A 564 11.80 -7.08 -30.23
N LEU A 565 11.18 -7.21 -29.05
CA LEU A 565 10.27 -8.32 -28.73
C LEU A 565 8.80 -7.87 -28.83
N VAL A 566 8.01 -8.54 -29.66
CA VAL A 566 6.54 -8.39 -29.70
C VAL A 566 5.92 -9.39 -28.73
N ILE A 567 5.38 -8.91 -27.62
CA ILE A 567 4.63 -9.71 -26.64
C ILE A 567 3.18 -9.76 -27.09
N ALA A 568 2.76 -10.92 -27.58
CA ALA A 568 1.40 -11.18 -28.02
C ALA A 568 0.56 -11.74 -26.86
N ASP A 569 -0.17 -10.86 -26.18
CA ASP A 569 -1.00 -11.19 -25.02
C ASP A 569 -2.50 -11.01 -25.35
N GLU A 570 -3.06 -11.93 -26.14
CA GLU A 570 -4.47 -11.87 -26.55
C GLU A 570 -5.45 -12.18 -25.38
N GLY A 571 -4.92 -12.65 -24.24
CA GLY A 571 -5.65 -13.05 -23.04
C GLY A 571 -6.36 -14.42 -23.13
N GLY A 572 -6.62 -15.02 -21.96
CA GLY A 572 -7.44 -16.23 -21.82
C GLY A 572 -6.91 -17.47 -22.55
N GLY A 573 -5.60 -17.57 -22.75
CA GLY A 573 -4.98 -18.67 -23.52
C GLY A 573 -5.22 -18.58 -25.03
N THR A 574 -5.66 -17.42 -25.54
CA THR A 574 -5.86 -17.20 -26.97
C THR A 574 -4.50 -17.07 -27.68
N PRO A 575 -4.18 -17.92 -28.68
CA PRO A 575 -2.94 -17.79 -29.44
C PRO A 575 -2.84 -16.47 -30.17
N ALA A 576 -1.61 -16.00 -30.41
CA ALA A 576 -1.33 -14.78 -31.14
C ALA A 576 -2.04 -14.75 -32.51
N ARG A 577 -2.95 -13.78 -32.72
CA ARG A 577 -3.67 -13.59 -34.00
C ARG A 577 -3.19 -12.35 -34.73
N GLN A 578 -2.86 -11.30 -33.98
CA GLN A 578 -2.52 -9.99 -34.53
C GLN A 578 -1.02 -9.73 -34.66
N ALA A 579 -0.15 -10.62 -34.14
CA ALA A 579 1.29 -10.40 -34.09
C ALA A 579 1.91 -10.10 -35.46
N ASP A 580 1.41 -10.70 -36.53
CA ASP A 580 1.86 -10.44 -37.91
C ASP A 580 1.74 -8.97 -38.32
N ASP A 581 0.71 -8.26 -37.87
CA ASP A 581 0.52 -6.84 -38.18
C ASP A 581 1.57 -5.97 -37.48
N TYR A 582 1.96 -6.33 -36.26
CA TYR A 582 3.03 -5.65 -35.52
C TYR A 582 4.39 -5.93 -36.14
N VAL A 583 4.70 -7.20 -36.45
CA VAL A 583 5.98 -7.59 -37.09
C VAL A 583 6.13 -6.91 -38.45
N ARG A 584 5.08 -6.89 -39.29
CA ARG A 584 5.12 -6.19 -40.58
C ARG A 584 5.29 -4.68 -40.44
N ALA A 585 4.65 -4.06 -39.45
CA ALA A 585 4.79 -2.63 -39.19
C ALA A 585 6.21 -2.27 -38.73
N LEU A 586 6.81 -3.08 -37.85
CA LEU A 586 8.19 -2.92 -37.40
C LEU A 586 9.18 -3.11 -38.55
N ALA A 587 9.01 -4.15 -39.36
CA ALA A 587 9.86 -4.40 -40.54
C ALA A 587 9.80 -3.24 -41.54
N ALA A 588 8.63 -2.63 -41.73
CA ALA A 588 8.45 -1.46 -42.60
C ALA A 588 9.06 -0.17 -42.04
N ASP A 589 9.24 -0.06 -40.72
CA ASP A 589 10.02 0.99 -40.05
C ASP A 589 11.53 0.65 -40.00
N GLY A 590 11.94 -0.52 -40.51
CA GLY A 590 13.34 -0.95 -40.58
C GLY A 590 13.82 -1.74 -39.35
N ARG A 591 12.91 -2.30 -38.56
CA ARG A 591 13.23 -3.05 -37.33
C ARG A 591 12.92 -4.54 -37.46
N GLU A 592 13.81 -5.37 -36.97
CA GLU A 592 13.59 -6.82 -36.85
C GLU A 592 12.91 -7.12 -35.51
N ALA A 593 11.94 -8.05 -35.52
CA ALA A 593 11.15 -8.36 -34.34
C ALA A 593 10.93 -9.87 -34.16
N VAL A 594 10.76 -10.28 -32.90
CA VAL A 594 10.42 -11.67 -32.52
C VAL A 594 9.08 -11.68 -31.81
N VAL A 595 8.26 -12.68 -32.07
CA VAL A 595 6.97 -12.83 -31.39
C VAL A 595 7.12 -13.76 -30.18
N TRP A 596 6.68 -13.30 -29.03
CA TRP A 596 6.42 -14.11 -27.85
C TRP A 596 4.92 -14.32 -27.67
N ASP A 597 4.43 -15.51 -28.03
CA ASP A 597 3.03 -15.90 -27.84
C ASP A 597 2.79 -16.32 -26.38
N VAL A 598 2.15 -15.45 -25.59
CA VAL A 598 1.90 -15.67 -24.16
C VAL A 598 1.01 -16.90 -23.93
N ALA A 599 0.05 -17.17 -24.81
CA ALA A 599 -0.84 -18.32 -24.65
C ALA A 599 -0.12 -19.66 -24.79
N ARG A 600 0.97 -19.71 -25.57
CA ARG A 600 1.77 -20.92 -25.77
C ARG A 600 2.96 -21.03 -24.83
N GLN A 601 3.56 -19.89 -24.47
CA GLN A 601 4.85 -19.84 -23.77
C GLN A 601 4.75 -19.31 -22.33
N GLY A 602 3.59 -18.82 -21.91
CA GLY A 602 3.40 -18.11 -20.65
C GLY A 602 3.98 -16.68 -20.69
N ALA A 603 3.99 -16.01 -19.54
CA ALA A 603 4.61 -14.70 -19.41
C ALA A 603 6.13 -14.78 -19.74
N PRO A 604 6.68 -13.86 -20.55
CA PRO A 604 8.10 -13.87 -20.88
C PRO A 604 8.94 -13.56 -19.63
N PRO A 605 9.87 -14.43 -19.20
CA PRO A 605 10.72 -14.14 -18.05
C PRO A 605 11.52 -12.83 -18.24
N ALA A 606 11.50 -11.94 -17.25
CA ALA A 606 12.17 -10.65 -17.34
C ALA A 606 13.68 -10.79 -17.65
N LEU A 607 14.40 -11.62 -16.89
CA LEU A 607 15.83 -11.86 -17.13
C LEU A 607 16.10 -12.87 -18.25
N GLY A 608 15.36 -13.97 -18.31
CA GLY A 608 15.59 -14.99 -19.33
C GLY A 608 15.29 -14.52 -20.76
N VAL A 609 14.26 -13.69 -20.93
CA VAL A 609 13.74 -13.34 -22.26
C VAL A 609 13.78 -11.85 -22.52
N LEU A 610 13.10 -11.03 -21.70
CA LEU A 610 12.94 -9.60 -21.98
C LEU A 610 14.28 -8.85 -21.97
N SER A 611 15.17 -9.16 -21.03
CA SER A 611 16.46 -8.48 -20.86
C SER A 611 17.43 -8.62 -22.05
N HIS A 612 17.12 -9.49 -23.02
CA HIS A 612 17.92 -9.64 -24.24
C HIS A 612 17.53 -8.66 -25.35
N PHE A 613 16.49 -7.86 -25.14
CA PHE A 613 15.97 -6.85 -26.05
C PHE A 613 16.05 -5.46 -25.41
N ASP A 614 16.31 -4.43 -26.21
CA ASP A 614 16.31 -3.05 -25.73
C ASP A 614 14.86 -2.52 -25.66
N THR A 615 14.00 -3.04 -26.54
CA THR A 615 12.62 -2.60 -26.70
C THR A 615 11.64 -3.77 -26.74
N ALA A 616 10.48 -3.59 -26.12
CA ALA A 616 9.34 -4.48 -26.21
C ALA A 616 8.10 -3.75 -26.76
N VAL A 617 7.32 -4.44 -27.59
CA VAL A 617 5.99 -4.03 -28.01
C VAL A 617 5.00 -5.01 -27.41
N TRP A 618 4.22 -4.58 -26.43
CA TRP A 618 3.22 -5.40 -25.78
C TRP A 618 1.84 -5.01 -26.27
N TYR A 619 1.13 -5.95 -26.90
CA TYR A 619 -0.25 -5.73 -27.27
C TYR A 619 -1.18 -6.69 -26.55
N SER A 620 -2.28 -6.13 -26.06
CA SER A 620 -3.35 -6.87 -25.39
C SER A 620 -4.60 -6.81 -26.25
N GLY A 621 -4.91 -7.87 -26.99
CA GLY A 621 -5.96 -7.88 -28.04
C GLY A 621 -7.30 -7.25 -27.61
N THR A 622 -8.25 -8.05 -27.12
CA THR A 622 -9.51 -7.53 -26.54
C THR A 622 -9.68 -7.82 -25.06
N ALA A 623 -8.74 -8.55 -24.46
CA ALA A 623 -8.71 -8.90 -23.04
C ALA A 623 -7.87 -7.90 -22.22
N SER A 624 -8.06 -7.91 -20.90
CA SER A 624 -7.12 -7.23 -20.01
C SER A 624 -5.81 -8.02 -19.97
N PRO A 625 -4.65 -7.35 -19.87
CA PRO A 625 -3.38 -8.06 -19.87
C PRO A 625 -3.21 -8.97 -18.64
N ASP A 626 -2.56 -10.12 -18.83
CA ASP A 626 -2.33 -11.10 -17.76
C ASP A 626 -1.40 -10.55 -16.66
N GLY A 627 -1.71 -10.85 -15.40
CA GLY A 627 -0.95 -10.33 -14.26
C GLY A 627 0.52 -10.77 -14.24
N ALA A 628 0.84 -11.99 -14.68
CA ALA A 628 2.23 -12.44 -14.75
C ALA A 628 2.99 -11.75 -15.89
N THR A 629 2.34 -11.51 -17.03
CA THR A 629 2.92 -10.73 -18.14
C THR A 629 3.17 -9.29 -17.71
N LEU A 630 2.20 -8.68 -17.01
CA LEU A 630 2.34 -7.33 -16.46
C LEU A 630 3.56 -7.23 -15.54
N LEU A 631 3.72 -8.15 -14.59
CA LEU A 631 4.85 -8.15 -13.67
C LEU A 631 6.19 -8.29 -14.40
N ALA A 632 6.27 -9.19 -15.40
CA ALA A 632 7.49 -9.34 -16.18
C ALA A 632 7.85 -8.09 -17.00
N VAL A 633 6.85 -7.45 -17.61
CA VAL A 633 7.03 -6.19 -18.34
C VAL A 633 7.41 -5.04 -17.39
N ARG A 634 6.84 -5.02 -16.18
CA ARG A 634 7.19 -4.06 -15.13
C ARG A 634 8.64 -4.18 -14.71
N ASP A 635 9.11 -5.41 -14.46
CA ASP A 635 10.51 -5.69 -14.16
C ASP A 635 11.44 -5.24 -15.30
N PHE A 636 11.07 -5.52 -16.56
CA PHE A 636 11.83 -5.09 -17.74
C PHE A 636 11.98 -3.57 -17.84
N VAL A 637 10.89 -2.82 -17.65
CA VAL A 637 10.95 -1.35 -17.70
C VAL A 637 11.70 -0.77 -16.48
N ASN A 638 11.65 -1.43 -15.32
CA ASN A 638 12.44 -1.05 -14.15
C ASN A 638 13.96 -1.25 -14.36
N GLU A 639 14.36 -2.20 -15.18
CA GLU A 639 15.76 -2.41 -15.57
C GLU A 639 16.19 -1.52 -16.77
N GLY A 640 15.36 -0.54 -17.16
CA GLY A 640 15.66 0.44 -18.21
C GLY A 640 15.12 0.10 -19.60
N GLY A 641 14.36 -0.99 -19.73
CA GLY A 641 13.73 -1.41 -20.98
C GLY A 641 12.70 -0.41 -21.52
N LYS A 642 12.59 -0.31 -22.85
CA LYS A 642 11.64 0.58 -23.53
C LYS A 642 10.39 -0.18 -23.94
N LEU A 643 9.21 0.40 -23.71
CA LEU A 643 7.93 -0.30 -23.93
C LEU A 643 6.95 0.51 -24.79
N VAL A 644 6.46 -0.09 -25.87
CA VAL A 644 5.20 0.35 -26.49
C VAL A 644 4.09 -0.59 -26.07
N ALA A 645 3.08 -0.08 -25.36
CA ALA A 645 1.88 -0.81 -24.98
C ALA A 645 0.70 -0.39 -25.87
N ALA A 646 -0.02 -1.34 -26.45
CA ALA A 646 -1.12 -1.05 -27.37
C ALA A 646 -2.31 -2.00 -27.17
N GLY A 647 -3.52 -1.51 -27.39
CA GLY A 647 -4.72 -2.35 -27.34
C GLY A 647 -5.92 -1.60 -26.79
N VAL A 648 -7.12 -2.11 -27.06
CA VAL A 648 -8.35 -1.43 -26.62
C VAL A 648 -8.52 -1.43 -25.10
N ARG A 649 -7.89 -2.38 -24.39
CA ARG A 649 -7.86 -2.45 -22.91
C ARG A 649 -6.51 -2.11 -22.29
N ALA A 650 -5.51 -1.72 -23.09
CA ALA A 650 -4.19 -1.36 -22.58
C ALA A 650 -4.27 -0.18 -21.60
N GLY A 651 -3.42 -0.18 -20.58
CA GLY A 651 -3.40 0.86 -19.53
C GLY A 651 -4.64 0.89 -18.64
N GLY A 652 -5.38 -0.21 -18.54
CA GLY A 652 -6.44 -0.41 -17.54
C GLY A 652 -5.95 -1.18 -16.32
N SER A 653 -6.85 -1.43 -15.38
CA SER A 653 -6.58 -2.28 -14.22
C SER A 653 -6.32 -3.73 -14.66
N SER A 654 -5.41 -4.38 -13.94
CA SER A 654 -5.06 -5.79 -14.10
C SER A 654 -5.16 -6.51 -12.76
N ARG A 655 -5.50 -7.80 -12.82
CA ARG A 655 -5.51 -8.67 -11.66
C ARG A 655 -4.15 -9.31 -11.47
N VAL A 656 -3.53 -9.08 -10.32
CA VAL A 656 -2.26 -9.70 -9.91
C VAL A 656 -2.51 -10.48 -8.63
N GLY A 657 -2.52 -11.81 -8.74
CA GLY A 657 -2.98 -12.68 -7.66
C GLY A 657 -4.44 -12.40 -7.30
N ASP A 658 -4.67 -12.02 -6.04
CA ASP A 658 -5.99 -11.63 -5.54
C ASP A 658 -6.23 -10.11 -5.57
N ALA A 659 -5.24 -9.31 -5.99
CA ALA A 659 -5.34 -7.86 -6.04
C ALA A 659 -5.67 -7.35 -7.45
N ASP A 660 -6.67 -6.47 -7.56
CA ASP A 660 -6.86 -5.62 -8.74
C ASP A 660 -6.06 -4.32 -8.54
N THR A 661 -5.26 -3.94 -9.54
CA THR A 661 -4.38 -2.76 -9.48
C THR A 661 -4.28 -2.07 -10.84
N ASP A 662 -4.14 -0.75 -10.83
CA ASP A 662 -3.78 0.08 -11.97
C ASP A 662 -2.41 0.76 -11.80
N ASP A 663 -1.63 0.39 -10.77
CA ASP A 663 -0.29 0.92 -10.46
C ASP A 663 0.64 0.87 -11.66
N PHE A 664 0.54 -0.17 -12.50
CA PHE A 664 1.34 -0.26 -13.72
C PHE A 664 0.94 0.81 -14.74
N ALA A 665 -0.37 1.03 -14.94
CA ALA A 665 -0.85 2.08 -15.83
C ALA A 665 -0.44 3.46 -15.33
N GLN A 666 -0.60 3.73 -14.03
CA GLN A 666 -0.26 5.00 -13.42
C GLN A 666 1.27 5.23 -13.41
N TYR A 667 2.02 4.36 -12.74
CA TYR A 667 3.42 4.60 -12.41
C TYR A 667 4.40 4.22 -13.53
N TYR A 668 3.97 3.42 -14.50
CA TYR A 668 4.84 2.97 -15.58
C TYR A 668 4.42 3.48 -16.94
N LEU A 669 3.13 3.45 -17.26
CA LEU A 669 2.60 3.88 -18.55
C LEU A 669 2.18 5.36 -18.57
N GLY A 670 2.11 6.01 -17.40
CA GLY A 670 1.79 7.43 -17.25
C GLY A 670 0.30 7.77 -17.38
N ALA A 671 -0.59 6.78 -17.32
CA ALA A 671 -2.04 6.96 -17.41
C ALA A 671 -2.70 6.91 -16.02
N GLY A 672 -3.17 8.06 -15.53
CA GLY A 672 -3.78 8.21 -14.20
C GLY A 672 -5.25 7.81 -14.14
N SER A 673 -5.94 7.79 -15.28
CA SER A 673 -7.23 7.13 -15.42
C SER A 673 -7.42 6.64 -16.85
N ARG A 674 -8.27 5.63 -17.02
CA ARG A 674 -8.66 5.08 -18.32
C ARG A 674 -10.18 5.04 -18.45
N THR A 675 -10.68 5.50 -19.59
CA THR A 675 -12.08 5.32 -20.00
C THR A 675 -12.17 4.71 -21.40
N SER A 676 -13.37 4.28 -21.79
CA SER A 676 -13.65 3.77 -23.13
C SER A 676 -14.17 4.91 -24.03
N TYR A 677 -13.62 5.01 -25.24
CA TYR A 677 -14.02 5.96 -26.27
C TYR A 677 -14.73 5.21 -27.41
N ALA A 678 -15.96 5.61 -27.73
CA ALA A 678 -16.77 4.94 -28.75
C ALA A 678 -16.49 5.46 -30.16
N ALA A 679 -16.42 4.54 -31.12
CA ALA A 679 -16.30 4.78 -32.57
C ALA A 679 -15.27 5.87 -32.97
N PRO A 680 -14.00 5.79 -32.50
CA PRO A 680 -12.97 6.69 -32.98
C PRO A 680 -12.72 6.45 -34.47
N SER A 681 -12.71 7.50 -35.28
CA SER A 681 -12.50 7.38 -36.73
C SER A 681 -11.05 7.63 -37.16
N ARG A 682 -10.31 8.39 -36.34
CA ARG A 682 -8.93 8.79 -36.63
C ARG A 682 -8.18 9.09 -35.34
N PHE A 683 -6.92 8.68 -35.30
CA PHE A 683 -5.91 9.14 -34.36
C PHE A 683 -5.08 10.26 -35.00
N THR A 684 -4.83 11.32 -34.23
CA THR A 684 -3.88 12.39 -34.57
C THR A 684 -2.88 12.53 -33.43
N GLY A 685 -1.60 12.32 -33.72
CA GLY A 685 -0.55 12.41 -32.72
C GLY A 685 -0.29 13.84 -32.26
N ALA A 686 0.05 13.98 -30.98
CA ALA A 686 0.39 15.22 -30.30
C ALA A 686 1.67 15.02 -29.47
N GLY A 687 2.30 16.11 -29.01
CA GLY A 687 3.54 16.03 -28.25
C GLY A 687 4.61 15.24 -29.01
N GLU A 688 5.16 14.21 -28.37
CA GLU A 688 6.19 13.34 -28.95
C GLU A 688 5.72 12.53 -30.18
N LEU A 689 4.41 12.44 -30.43
CA LEU A 689 3.86 11.77 -31.62
C LEU A 689 3.35 12.74 -32.69
N THR A 690 3.61 14.05 -32.55
CA THR A 690 3.21 15.05 -33.55
C THR A 690 3.70 14.67 -34.95
N GLY A 691 2.82 14.86 -35.95
CA GLY A 691 3.08 14.49 -37.35
C GLY A 691 2.62 13.09 -37.73
N THR A 692 2.08 12.31 -36.78
CA THR A 692 1.45 11.02 -37.07
C THR A 692 -0.07 11.11 -37.17
N THR A 693 -0.67 10.37 -38.10
CA THR A 693 -2.12 10.18 -38.17
C THR A 693 -2.43 8.77 -38.66
N ALA A 694 -3.49 8.17 -38.11
CA ALA A 694 -3.96 6.86 -38.51
C ALA A 694 -5.49 6.86 -38.59
N ALA A 695 -6.05 6.32 -39.67
CA ALA A 695 -7.46 6.00 -39.72
C ALA A 695 -7.73 4.78 -38.81
N LEU A 696 -8.84 4.80 -38.08
CA LEU A 696 -9.20 3.75 -37.12
C LEU A 696 -10.48 3.04 -37.57
N GLY A 697 -10.43 1.70 -37.51
CA GLY A 697 -11.54 0.80 -37.83
C GLY A 697 -12.16 0.11 -36.62
N THR A 698 -11.91 0.59 -35.40
CA THR A 698 -12.40 -0.03 -34.16
C THR A 698 -13.71 0.57 -33.66
N PRO A 699 -14.64 -0.23 -33.11
CA PRO A 699 -15.82 0.30 -32.45
C PRO A 699 -15.50 0.97 -31.10
N VAL A 700 -14.36 0.67 -30.47
CA VAL A 700 -13.97 1.21 -29.16
C VAL A 700 -12.46 1.35 -29.04
N ALA A 701 -12.00 2.34 -28.28
CA ALA A 701 -10.60 2.50 -27.90
C ALA A 701 -10.47 3.00 -26.45
N GLY A 702 -9.30 2.84 -25.85
CA GLY A 702 -8.94 3.46 -24.59
C GLY A 702 -8.68 4.97 -24.77
N ALA A 703 -9.08 5.76 -23.78
CA ALA A 703 -8.71 7.16 -23.65
C ALA A 703 -8.26 7.43 -22.20
N TYR A 704 -7.30 8.33 -22.03
CA TYR A 704 -6.53 8.43 -20.79
C TYR A 704 -6.45 9.86 -20.27
N THR A 705 -6.35 9.99 -18.96
CA THR A 705 -5.83 11.21 -18.32
C THR A 705 -4.36 10.97 -18.02
N PRO A 706 -3.41 11.75 -18.56
CA PRO A 706 -2.02 11.70 -18.13
C PRO A 706 -1.91 11.87 -16.61
N VAL A 707 -1.09 11.06 -15.94
CA VAL A 707 -0.82 11.22 -14.50
C VAL A 707 -0.37 12.63 -14.16
N SER A 708 0.39 13.30 -15.02
CA SER A 708 0.83 14.69 -14.79
C SER A 708 -0.31 15.72 -14.68
N ASP A 709 -1.52 15.40 -15.14
CA ASP A 709 -2.71 16.24 -14.95
C ASP A 709 -3.34 16.03 -13.55
N LEU A 710 -3.02 14.92 -12.88
CA LEU A 710 -3.47 14.57 -11.53
C LEU A 710 -2.39 14.86 -10.46
N LEU A 711 -1.13 14.60 -10.81
CA LEU A 711 0.07 14.72 -9.99
C LEU A 711 1.05 15.64 -10.72
N PRO A 712 1.03 16.96 -10.42
CA PRO A 712 1.82 17.93 -11.16
C PRO A 712 3.33 17.62 -11.13
N PRO A 713 4.05 17.62 -12.26
CA PRO A 713 5.46 17.19 -12.34
C PRO A 713 6.45 17.97 -11.48
N GLU A 714 6.12 19.21 -11.09
CA GLU A 714 6.92 20.01 -10.17
C GLU A 714 6.91 19.45 -8.74
N THR A 715 5.84 18.76 -8.36
CA THR A 715 5.71 18.09 -7.06
C THR A 715 6.03 16.59 -7.18
N PHE A 716 5.66 15.97 -8.30
CA PHE A 716 5.77 14.53 -8.56
C PHE A 716 6.59 14.21 -9.82
N PRO A 717 7.88 14.60 -9.90
CA PRO A 717 8.66 14.53 -11.14
C PRO A 717 8.83 13.12 -11.70
N ARG A 718 8.77 12.10 -10.85
CA ARG A 718 8.87 10.69 -11.22
C ARG A 718 7.66 10.12 -11.95
N PHE A 719 6.51 10.80 -11.89
CA PHE A 719 5.29 10.42 -12.61
C PHE A 719 5.02 11.32 -13.82
N ARG A 720 6.07 11.95 -14.35
CA ARG A 720 5.98 12.78 -15.55
C ARG A 720 5.45 11.95 -16.72
N SER A 721 4.35 12.41 -17.29
CA SER A 721 3.72 11.86 -18.47
C SER A 721 3.08 12.96 -19.31
N ALA A 722 2.86 12.70 -20.58
CA ALA A 722 2.28 13.66 -21.51
C ALA A 722 1.23 13.01 -22.41
N ALA A 723 0.16 13.76 -22.69
CA ALA A 723 -0.77 13.41 -23.76
C ALA A 723 -0.04 13.38 -25.10
N ALA A 724 -0.19 12.29 -25.84
CA ALA A 724 0.54 12.02 -27.07
C ALA A 724 -0.38 11.86 -28.29
N GLY A 725 -1.67 12.13 -28.15
CA GLY A 725 -2.57 12.18 -29.30
C GLY A 725 -4.04 12.24 -28.93
N GLU A 726 -4.88 12.39 -29.95
CA GLU A 726 -6.32 12.65 -29.82
C GLU A 726 -7.13 11.86 -30.85
N TYR A 727 -8.38 11.58 -30.51
CA TYR A 727 -9.36 11.00 -31.43
C TYR A 727 -10.17 12.08 -32.14
N THR A 728 -10.42 11.87 -33.44
CA THR A 728 -11.49 12.58 -34.16
C THR A 728 -12.76 11.71 -34.16
N PRO A 729 -13.94 12.25 -33.76
CA PRO A 729 -15.21 11.53 -33.87
C PRO A 729 -15.53 11.17 -35.32
N ALA A 730 -16.20 10.03 -35.54
CA ALA A 730 -16.72 9.71 -36.86
C ALA A 730 -17.81 10.71 -37.30
N ALA A 731 -17.70 11.26 -38.51
CA ALA A 731 -18.73 12.15 -39.06
C ALA A 731 -19.97 11.35 -39.50
N ARG A 732 -20.96 11.25 -38.60
CA ARG A 732 -22.41 10.91 -38.73
C ARG A 732 -22.81 10.12 -37.46
N THR A 733 -23.51 10.69 -36.48
CA THR A 733 -24.87 11.23 -36.54
C THR A 733 -25.00 12.59 -35.85
N ALA A 734 -25.76 13.49 -36.49
CA ALA A 734 -26.18 14.73 -35.89
C ALA A 734 -27.18 14.46 -34.76
N SER A 735 -26.78 14.76 -33.54
CA SER A 735 -27.51 15.70 -32.68
C SER A 735 -26.48 16.71 -32.17
N PRO A 736 -26.85 18.00 -32.00
CA PRO A 736 -25.92 19.06 -31.67
C PRO A 736 -25.46 18.94 -30.21
N GLN A 737 -24.55 18.01 -29.96
CA GLN A 737 -23.66 17.97 -28.80
C GLN A 737 -22.25 17.62 -29.29
N SER A 738 -21.75 18.38 -30.26
CA SER A 738 -20.34 18.31 -30.62
C SER A 738 -19.48 18.99 -29.54
N VAL A 739 -18.68 18.17 -28.88
CA VAL A 739 -17.29 18.48 -28.48
C VAL A 739 -17.12 19.53 -27.37
N THR A 740 -17.16 19.03 -26.14
CA THR A 740 -15.99 18.96 -25.27
C THR A 740 -16.38 17.95 -24.20
N LEU A 741 -15.69 16.82 -24.05
CA LEU A 741 -15.80 16.04 -22.81
C LEU A 741 -15.07 16.85 -21.74
N ARG A 742 -15.73 17.91 -21.28
CA ARG A 742 -15.56 18.44 -19.94
C ARG A 742 -16.35 17.48 -19.07
N GLU A 743 -15.71 16.81 -18.11
CA GLU A 743 -16.46 16.32 -16.96
C GLU A 743 -17.31 17.49 -16.44
N GLU A 744 -18.58 17.23 -16.12
CA GLU A 744 -19.43 18.17 -15.40
C GLU A 744 -18.80 18.41 -14.02
N GLY A 745 -17.86 19.35 -13.98
CA GLY A 745 -16.97 19.57 -12.84
C GLY A 745 -15.51 19.90 -13.23
N GLY A 746 -15.27 20.72 -14.25
CA GLY A 746 -13.93 21.22 -14.59
C GLY A 746 -13.19 20.36 -15.63
N GLY A 747 -13.07 20.90 -16.85
CA GLY A 747 -12.60 20.15 -18.02
C GLY A 747 -11.21 19.53 -17.92
N ARG A 748 -11.14 18.20 -18.03
CA ARG A 748 -9.91 17.45 -18.29
C ARG A 748 -9.97 16.84 -19.70
N ARG A 749 -8.91 17.02 -20.48
CA ARG A 749 -8.84 16.57 -21.88
C ARG A 749 -8.33 15.12 -21.92
N LEU A 750 -9.18 14.19 -22.35
CA LEU A 750 -8.77 12.81 -22.56
C LEU A 750 -7.83 12.69 -23.76
N ALA A 751 -6.75 11.93 -23.60
CA ALA A 751 -5.76 11.63 -24.62
C ALA A 751 -5.98 10.22 -25.20
N ALA A 752 -5.80 10.07 -26.52
CA ALA A 752 -5.82 8.77 -27.20
C ALA A 752 -4.54 7.95 -26.97
N ALA A 753 -3.45 8.63 -26.59
CA ALA A 753 -2.17 8.04 -26.29
C ALA A 753 -1.46 8.83 -25.18
N VAL A 754 -0.58 8.17 -24.44
CA VAL A 754 0.23 8.76 -23.37
C VAL A 754 1.68 8.34 -23.54
N THR A 755 2.62 9.24 -23.24
CA THR A 755 4.06 8.94 -23.25
C THR A 755 4.70 9.27 -21.91
N THR A 756 5.72 8.49 -21.56
CA THR A 756 6.68 8.74 -20.47
C THR A 756 8.10 8.70 -21.04
N ARG A 757 9.13 8.80 -20.18
CA ARG A 757 10.54 8.64 -20.60
C ARG A 757 10.81 7.29 -21.29
N ASP A 758 10.16 6.22 -20.85
CA ASP A 758 10.49 4.86 -21.27
C ASP A 758 9.31 4.12 -21.91
N THR A 759 8.11 4.71 -21.92
CA THR A 759 6.89 4.03 -22.39
C THR A 759 6.01 4.88 -23.28
N ALA A 760 5.41 4.26 -24.29
CA ALA A 760 4.33 4.84 -25.09
C ALA A 760 3.09 3.93 -25.00
N LEU A 761 1.96 4.48 -24.61
CA LEU A 761 0.68 3.79 -24.48
C LEU A 761 -0.28 4.27 -25.56
N LEU A 762 -0.79 3.34 -26.39
CA LEU A 762 -1.78 3.58 -27.41
C LEU A 762 -3.12 2.93 -27.02
N GLY A 763 -4.21 3.70 -27.03
CA GLY A 763 -5.55 3.22 -26.67
C GLY A 763 -6.19 2.24 -27.65
N PHE A 764 -5.46 1.83 -28.69
CA PHE A 764 -5.93 0.93 -29.72
C PHE A 764 -4.75 0.06 -30.17
N GLY A 765 -5.05 -1.16 -30.61
CA GLY A 765 -4.05 -2.01 -31.25
C GLY A 765 -3.85 -1.66 -32.73
N LEU A 766 -2.69 -2.01 -33.29
CA LEU A 766 -2.35 -1.78 -34.69
C LEU A 766 -3.27 -2.54 -35.66
N GLU A 767 -3.87 -3.65 -35.24
CA GLU A 767 -4.90 -4.37 -36.00
C GLU A 767 -6.13 -3.51 -36.33
N HIS A 768 -6.34 -2.40 -35.61
CA HIS A 768 -7.41 -1.45 -35.86
C HIS A 768 -7.03 -0.33 -36.85
N VAL A 769 -5.80 -0.30 -37.35
CA VAL A 769 -5.33 0.66 -38.37
C VAL A 769 -5.30 -0.06 -39.72
N PRO A 770 -6.24 0.23 -40.65
CA PRO A 770 -6.36 -0.52 -41.90
C PRO A 770 -5.18 -0.35 -42.86
N ASP A 771 -4.54 0.82 -42.84
CA ASP A 771 -3.43 1.15 -43.74
C ASP A 771 -2.08 0.69 -43.15
N ALA A 772 -1.39 -0.19 -43.87
CA ALA A 772 -0.11 -0.74 -43.43
C ALA A 772 1.02 0.30 -43.31
N ARG A 773 1.02 1.36 -44.12
CA ARG A 773 2.00 2.46 -44.00
C ARG A 773 1.71 3.29 -42.76
N GLN A 774 0.44 3.55 -42.45
CA GLN A 774 0.07 4.24 -41.21
C GLN A 774 0.47 3.44 -39.97
N ARG A 775 0.35 2.10 -40.01
CA ARG A 775 0.87 1.23 -38.93
C ARG A 775 2.37 1.42 -38.71
N ALA A 776 3.16 1.36 -39.77
CA ALA A 776 4.61 1.53 -39.71
C ALA A 776 5.01 2.92 -39.17
N VAL A 777 4.39 3.99 -39.68
CA VAL A 777 4.65 5.36 -39.22
C VAL A 777 4.29 5.53 -37.74
N LEU A 778 3.17 4.97 -37.30
CA LEU A 778 2.70 5.07 -35.92
C LEU A 778 3.63 4.33 -34.94
N ILE A 779 3.96 3.06 -35.21
CA ILE A 779 4.83 2.29 -34.32
C ILE A 779 6.24 2.88 -34.28
N GLY A 780 6.77 3.32 -35.43
CA GLY A 780 8.08 3.97 -35.50
C GLY A 780 8.12 5.28 -34.70
N ALA A 781 7.05 6.08 -34.73
CA ALA A 781 6.97 7.28 -33.92
C ALA A 781 6.89 6.96 -32.42
N ALA A 782 6.10 5.96 -32.02
CA ALA A 782 6.02 5.52 -30.64
C ALA A 782 7.37 5.04 -30.08
N LEU A 783 8.15 4.32 -30.89
CA LEU A 783 9.50 3.88 -30.52
C LEU A 783 10.48 5.05 -30.39
N ARG A 784 10.48 5.97 -31.36
CA ARG A 784 11.33 7.19 -31.30
C ARG A 784 11.02 8.05 -30.08
N ALA A 785 9.74 8.18 -29.70
CA ALA A 785 9.31 8.96 -28.54
C ALA A 785 9.90 8.48 -27.20
N ILE A 786 10.25 7.19 -27.11
CA ILE A 786 10.80 6.58 -25.89
C ILE A 786 12.31 6.33 -25.97
N GLY A 787 12.96 6.83 -27.03
CA GLY A 787 14.39 6.62 -27.30
C GLY A 787 14.74 5.18 -27.68
N GLY A 788 13.76 4.42 -28.19
CA GLY A 788 13.90 3.03 -28.62
C GLY A 788 14.16 2.86 -30.10
#